data_AF-A0A7W8DLM3-F1
#
_entry.id   AF-A0A7W8DLM3-F1
#
_cell.length_a   1.000
_cell.length_b   1.000
_cell.length_c   1.000
_cell.angle_alpha   90.00
_cell.angle_beta   90.00
_cell.angle_gamma   90.00
#
_symmetry.space_group_name_H-M   'P 1'
#
loop_
_entity.id
_entity.type
_entity.pdbx_description
1 polymer ?
#
loop_
_entity_poly.entity_id
_entity_poly.type
_entity_poly.pdbx_seq_one_letter_code
_entity_poly.pdbx_strand_id
1 'polypeptide(L)'
;MNAAPFRDLLFHTALKGTAVLVVALLLGLALHRMAAARRYALWITTMATLALLPLAMGLLPAWHVLPKASGEMEWPVMETPQFSINAEPALTAGSSRAIQPAAGAALPVQAPAQTAFSWNISWQDVVENIPLAWMLVACGLLLRLALSAWRLRHLESSLHPGACPMLEQAARELGLRRSPLLLIGPADSVPMVWGVFRPRLLLPQGFESWPHEKQRGVLLHELAHLKRGDPLALWLAQWVKALHWFNPLAWLTLRQLRADQERACDDAVMRQGVRASDYAQSLLDLSRHNRIAPGLSLCALTITRCAPVEGRVKAILDPVRRREGPTLRWLAGIAGCALLFALPVAMLQAIEGPVLRGRILDRNGVVLAESTKEKVRVYPLKTLAAHMVGYVRTPDQKHAQIYGGAGLEVKQDAALAAGRDVALTLDARIQALTMQAMKDGGVERGATVMLDPRTGEILASVSLPSFDPNDFIPSISHENWDRYLKDQDIPLFNRCFRGLYPPASTFTLLTAMAGFSTGLRNEHYQCTGSVTYGTRVLQCWKGVRDETGHGTLDLKGAVRDSCNCYWYQFGNATRVGAFEKLFDALGFNQNYGLVSHESTAILPSEAQLKKGSPSQGQVNMANLAIGQGLTLLSPVHLGILAATVANGGKVPQPSLMKRQATMPWHVELADQGVTADSMELLRQGMRAVVNDPAGTGKSAKSDKVVIAAKTGTAQWKLSSDQKLGLMIGFAPYDQPQIAFAVIYEGRSGEAVSGGALCGPVIKRIVEETLALPADGSGEVKPVEDEVTPLKQAQIEFDSHAEEIRREFQLLFKERSGTCTLKQIDVRHGRVTIFGEAVEMAAALGFKDALPQIAKKWEMEWSFPVPQPLEDGKRVKFMAEGVCKGSVENAAPSKTKTTTSDADRSIVMDPQVADLWKRLKRKGWLADLPAEAIVLDGNTERLEQYLPGTHRLFRFSLPQEAARRWLEDSIFVEGQREKLLRWPRLPASLNGTFTAANNCTVIVSGVNGETVQVVVFQRSIPPDEPGKNRPFQKPRPFRPILIAPDESQEPLPAGRLAPEYHGKGFTQAEAMPTLEVALPTLRPEISPQEVPLPTFRPEPGQHRLRVAEPLSVSLPQLPHPVDRFKGELSEESQKAITRSYRLTQMHSLLISSRMQQALIVKPPKA
;
A
#
# COMPACT_ATOMS: atom_id res chain seq x y z
N MET A 1 -9.10 18.57 -8.02
CA MET A 1 -10.14 19.06 -7.07
C MET A 1 -10.80 17.84 -6.47
N ASN A 2 -10.99 17.79 -5.16
CA ASN A 2 -11.50 16.59 -4.48
C ASN A 2 -13.03 16.50 -4.68
N ALA A 3 -13.52 15.35 -5.16
CA ALA A 3 -14.94 15.17 -5.48
C ALA A 3 -15.84 14.98 -4.24
N ALA A 4 -15.28 14.51 -3.11
CA ALA A 4 -16.01 14.21 -1.88
C ALA A 4 -16.93 15.35 -1.38
N PRO A 5 -16.45 16.58 -1.06
CA PRO A 5 -17.32 17.63 -0.53
C PRO A 5 -18.47 18.03 -1.45
N PHE A 6 -18.31 17.86 -2.77
CA PHE A 6 -19.39 18.10 -3.74
C PHE A 6 -20.44 16.98 -3.77
N ARG A 7 -20.01 15.71 -3.70
CA ARG A 7 -20.89 14.55 -3.55
C ARG A 7 -21.74 14.66 -2.28
N ASP A 8 -21.09 15.00 -1.17
CA ASP A 8 -21.72 14.99 0.15
C ASP A 8 -22.72 16.16 0.29
N LEU A 9 -22.40 17.33 -0.28
CA LEU A 9 -23.32 18.46 -0.45
C LEU A 9 -24.58 18.09 -1.25
N LEU A 10 -24.43 17.36 -2.36
CA LEU A 10 -25.57 16.87 -3.16
C LEU A 10 -26.41 15.86 -2.37
N PHE A 11 -25.79 14.86 -1.73
CA PHE A 11 -26.50 13.86 -0.93
C PHE A 11 -27.29 14.49 0.22
N HIS A 12 -26.67 15.40 0.98
CA HIS A 12 -27.39 16.13 2.03
C HIS A 12 -28.49 17.03 1.47
N THR A 13 -28.31 17.63 0.29
CA THR A 13 -29.38 18.40 -0.38
C THR A 13 -30.58 17.50 -0.73
N ALA A 14 -30.37 16.28 -1.23
CA ALA A 14 -31.47 15.31 -1.44
C ALA A 14 -32.21 15.01 -0.13
N LEU A 15 -31.47 14.62 0.91
CA LEU A 15 -32.04 14.17 2.18
C LEU A 15 -32.79 15.30 2.91
N LYS A 16 -32.13 16.44 3.12
CA LYS A 16 -32.68 17.62 3.82
C LYS A 16 -33.83 18.25 3.03
N GLY A 17 -33.71 18.32 1.69
CA GLY A 17 -34.79 18.78 0.82
C GLY A 17 -36.02 17.87 0.87
N THR A 18 -35.83 16.56 1.04
CA THR A 18 -36.95 15.61 1.22
C THR A 18 -37.69 15.87 2.54
N ALA A 19 -36.99 16.12 3.64
CA ALA A 19 -37.61 16.47 4.92
C ALA A 19 -38.47 17.75 4.83
N VAL A 20 -37.94 18.81 4.18
CA VAL A 20 -38.67 20.05 3.91
C VAL A 20 -39.93 19.80 3.06
N LEU A 21 -39.84 18.93 2.04
CA LEU A 21 -40.98 18.56 1.20
C LEU A 21 -42.06 17.77 1.96
N VAL A 22 -41.68 16.84 2.84
CA VAL A 22 -42.62 16.08 3.68
C VAL A 22 -43.39 17.01 4.60
N VAL A 23 -42.71 17.89 5.34
CA VAL A 23 -43.37 18.85 6.25
C VAL A 23 -44.30 19.78 5.49
N ALA A 24 -43.88 20.31 4.34
CA ALA A 24 -44.73 21.14 3.49
C ALA A 24 -46.01 20.43 3.00
N LEU A 25 -45.89 19.16 2.60
CA LEU A 25 -47.03 18.36 2.14
C LEU A 25 -48.01 18.05 3.30
N LEU A 26 -47.49 17.71 4.48
CA LEU A 26 -48.31 17.50 5.69
C LEU A 26 -49.05 18.78 6.10
N LEU A 27 -48.37 19.94 6.08
CA LEU A 27 -49.00 21.24 6.32
C LEU A 27 -50.07 21.56 5.25
N GLY A 28 -49.80 21.28 3.97
CA GLY A 28 -50.78 21.47 2.90
C GLY A 28 -52.04 20.60 3.04
N LEU A 29 -51.91 19.39 3.59
CA LEU A 29 -53.03 18.50 3.92
C LEU A 29 -53.80 19.00 5.16
N ALA A 30 -53.12 19.38 6.24
CA ALA A 30 -53.75 19.95 7.44
C ALA A 30 -54.52 21.24 7.11
N LEU A 31 -53.95 22.10 6.28
CA LEU A 31 -54.50 23.40 5.90
C LEU A 31 -55.45 23.34 4.68
N HIS A 32 -55.97 22.15 4.31
CA HIS A 32 -56.83 21.97 3.14
C HIS A 32 -58.10 22.86 3.15
N ARG A 33 -58.59 23.29 4.32
CA ARG A 33 -59.76 24.18 4.45
C ARG A 33 -59.46 25.67 4.28
N MET A 34 -58.19 26.07 4.09
CA MET A 34 -57.82 27.47 3.87
C MET A 34 -58.07 27.93 2.43
N ALA A 35 -58.23 29.25 2.25
CA ALA A 35 -58.28 29.91 0.95
C ALA A 35 -57.06 29.56 0.08
N ALA A 36 -57.23 29.39 -1.23
CA ALA A 36 -56.16 28.88 -2.10
C ALA A 36 -54.93 29.79 -2.08
N ALA A 37 -55.12 31.11 -2.01
CA ALA A 37 -54.03 32.09 -1.91
C ALA A 37 -53.16 31.94 -0.65
N ARG A 38 -53.69 31.34 0.45
CA ARG A 38 -52.92 31.06 1.68
C ARG A 38 -52.09 29.78 1.56
N ARG A 39 -52.61 28.75 0.89
CA ARG A 39 -51.88 27.52 0.58
C ARG A 39 -50.81 27.74 -0.50
N TYR A 40 -51.12 28.55 -1.51
CA TYR A 40 -50.16 28.99 -2.52
C TYR A 40 -48.94 29.70 -1.93
N ALA A 41 -49.14 30.54 -0.90
CA ALA A 41 -48.04 31.15 -0.15
C ALA A 41 -47.14 30.10 0.54
N LEU A 42 -47.73 29.09 1.18
CA LEU A 42 -46.97 27.96 1.75
C LEU A 42 -46.11 27.27 0.68
N TRP A 43 -46.70 26.91 -0.46
CA TRP A 43 -46.00 26.23 -1.54
C TRP A 43 -44.86 27.08 -2.15
N ILE A 44 -45.03 28.40 -2.28
CA ILE A 44 -43.94 29.31 -2.68
C ILE A 44 -42.82 29.31 -1.65
N THR A 45 -43.15 29.45 -0.35
CA THR A 45 -42.11 29.48 0.70
C THR A 45 -41.34 28.16 0.72
N THR A 46 -41.99 27.01 0.57
CA THR A 46 -41.30 25.71 0.41
C THR A 46 -40.31 25.72 -0.75
N MET A 47 -40.71 26.24 -1.93
CA MET A 47 -39.82 26.31 -3.09
C MET A 47 -38.65 27.29 -2.87
N ALA A 48 -38.88 28.41 -2.20
CA ALA A 48 -37.82 29.35 -1.82
C ALA A 48 -36.83 28.72 -0.82
N THR A 49 -37.34 28.02 0.21
CA THR A 49 -36.52 27.26 1.17
C THR A 49 -35.66 26.22 0.46
N LEU A 50 -36.23 25.43 -0.45
CA LEU A 50 -35.48 24.41 -1.20
C LEU A 50 -34.39 25.00 -2.10
N ALA A 51 -34.64 26.16 -2.72
CA ALA A 51 -33.63 26.84 -3.53
C ALA A 51 -32.49 27.45 -2.69
N LEU A 52 -32.77 27.88 -1.46
CA LEU A 52 -31.80 28.47 -0.54
C LEU A 52 -31.07 27.43 0.33
N LEU A 53 -31.61 26.22 0.50
CA LEU A 53 -31.07 25.18 1.38
C LEU A 53 -29.59 24.82 1.10
N PRO A 54 -29.13 24.62 -0.17
CA PRO A 54 -27.72 24.32 -0.43
C PRO A 54 -26.79 25.49 -0.07
N LEU A 55 -27.25 26.73 -0.26
CA LEU A 55 -26.51 27.93 0.09
C LEU A 55 -26.43 28.09 1.62
N ALA A 56 -27.54 27.84 2.33
CA ALA A 56 -27.58 27.85 3.78
C ALA A 56 -26.64 26.80 4.39
N MET A 57 -26.57 25.60 3.81
CA MET A 57 -25.64 24.54 4.22
C MET A 57 -24.15 24.89 4.00
N GLY A 58 -23.84 25.83 3.11
CA GLY A 58 -22.47 26.31 2.87
C GLY A 58 -22.09 27.59 3.62
N LEU A 59 -23.06 28.29 4.25
CA LEU A 59 -22.85 29.56 4.94
C LEU A 59 -23.13 29.50 6.46
N LEU A 60 -23.85 28.50 6.95
CA LEU A 60 -24.18 28.34 8.37
C LEU A 60 -23.21 27.36 9.05
N PRO A 61 -22.87 27.57 10.35
CA PRO A 61 -22.01 26.66 11.07
C PRO A 61 -22.71 25.31 11.31
N ALA A 62 -21.94 24.22 11.17
CA ALA A 62 -22.44 22.86 11.28
C ALA A 62 -22.76 22.49 12.74
N TRP A 63 -24.02 22.13 12.99
CA TRP A 63 -24.47 21.47 14.22
C TRP A 63 -24.26 19.97 14.07
N HIS A 64 -23.10 19.54 14.53
CA HIS A 64 -22.67 18.15 14.56
C HIS A 64 -23.49 17.38 15.60
N VAL A 65 -24.30 16.42 15.15
CA VAL A 65 -25.09 15.55 16.04
C VAL A 65 -24.62 14.11 15.88
N LEU A 66 -24.25 13.50 17.01
CA LEU A 66 -23.97 12.06 17.09
C LEU A 66 -25.29 11.31 16.85
N PRO A 67 -25.38 10.41 15.84
CA PRO A 67 -26.47 9.46 15.78
C PRO A 67 -26.36 8.54 17.00
N LYS A 68 -27.33 8.58 17.92
CA LYS A 68 -27.42 7.58 18.99
C LYS A 68 -27.58 6.22 18.32
N ALA A 69 -26.62 5.33 18.52
CA ALA A 69 -26.43 4.13 17.70
C ALA A 69 -27.74 3.34 17.52
N SER A 70 -28.11 3.09 16.27
CA SER A 70 -29.32 2.34 15.91
C SER A 70 -29.06 0.85 16.09
N GLY A 71 -29.25 0.40 17.34
CA GLY A 71 -29.04 -0.98 17.75
C GLY A 71 -27.63 -1.23 18.27
N GLU A 72 -27.57 -1.87 19.44
CA GLU A 72 -26.47 -2.78 19.76
C GLU A 72 -26.56 -3.95 18.78
N MET A 73 -25.91 -3.80 17.62
CA MET A 73 -25.57 -4.98 16.82
C MET A 73 -24.47 -5.71 17.60
N GLU A 74 -24.88 -6.73 18.34
CA GLU A 74 -23.98 -7.68 19.01
C GLU A 74 -23.18 -8.46 17.96
N TRP A 75 -22.15 -7.81 17.44
CA TRP A 75 -20.99 -8.51 16.91
C TRP A 75 -20.45 -9.39 18.03
N PRO A 76 -20.26 -10.71 17.82
CA PRO A 76 -19.76 -11.61 18.84
C PRO A 76 -18.28 -11.31 19.09
N VAL A 77 -18.04 -10.30 19.93
CA VAL A 77 -16.84 -10.24 20.76
C VAL A 77 -16.94 -11.46 21.67
N MET A 78 -16.21 -12.53 21.34
CA MET A 78 -15.91 -13.53 22.34
C MET A 78 -15.12 -12.82 23.42
N GLU A 79 -15.71 -12.66 24.60
CA GLU A 79 -14.99 -12.22 25.79
C GLU A 79 -13.77 -13.13 25.94
N THR A 80 -12.59 -12.54 26.10
CA THR A 80 -11.34 -13.29 26.24
C THR A 80 -11.51 -14.33 27.34
N PRO A 81 -11.46 -15.64 27.05
CA PRO A 81 -11.72 -16.66 28.06
C PRO A 81 -10.75 -16.47 29.23
N GLN A 82 -11.30 -16.25 30.44
CA GLN A 82 -10.48 -16.21 31.64
C GLN A 82 -9.82 -17.59 31.78
N PHE A 83 -8.48 -17.62 31.75
CA PHE A 83 -7.70 -18.85 31.76
C PHE A 83 -7.84 -19.57 33.11
N SER A 84 -8.86 -20.41 33.24
CA SER A 84 -9.03 -21.36 34.33
C SER A 84 -8.08 -22.55 34.15
N ILE A 85 -6.90 -22.44 34.76
CA ILE A 85 -5.92 -23.53 34.83
C ILE A 85 -6.52 -24.65 35.70
N ASN A 86 -7.02 -25.75 35.09
CA ASN A 86 -7.28 -27.02 35.78
C ASN A 86 -7.44 -28.24 34.84
N ALA A 87 -6.55 -29.21 35.04
CA ALA A 87 -6.73 -30.67 34.96
C ALA A 87 -7.30 -31.41 33.72
N GLU A 88 -6.42 -32.27 33.17
CA GLU A 88 -6.63 -33.63 32.59
C GLU A 88 -7.31 -33.87 31.21
N PRO A 89 -6.73 -34.78 30.37
CA PRO A 89 -7.28 -35.15 29.07
C PRO A 89 -8.14 -36.44 29.09
N ALA A 90 -9.43 -36.31 28.78
CA ALA A 90 -10.33 -37.47 28.62
C ALA A 90 -10.17 -38.16 27.25
N LEU A 91 -9.37 -39.24 27.19
CA LEU A 91 -9.31 -40.13 26.03
C LEU A 91 -10.65 -40.85 25.81
N THR A 92 -11.32 -40.59 24.69
CA THR A 92 -12.35 -41.48 24.11
C THR A 92 -12.23 -41.52 22.60
N ALA A 93 -12.53 -42.66 22.00
CA ALA A 93 -12.25 -42.95 20.59
C ALA A 93 -13.53 -43.16 19.78
N GLY A 94 -13.44 -42.83 18.48
CA GLY A 94 -14.27 -43.45 17.44
C GLY A 94 -15.57 -42.71 17.06
N SER A 95 -15.55 -42.12 15.86
CA SER A 95 -16.26 -42.78 14.75
C SER A 95 -15.63 -42.40 13.41
N SER A 96 -15.47 -43.38 12.53
CA SER A 96 -15.07 -43.15 11.14
C SER A 96 -16.31 -42.95 10.28
N ARG A 97 -16.33 -41.90 9.44
CA ARG A 97 -17.27 -41.76 8.33
C ARG A 97 -16.49 -41.55 7.03
N ALA A 98 -16.42 -42.61 6.24
CA ALA A 98 -15.86 -42.54 4.89
C ALA A 98 -16.82 -41.77 3.97
N ILE A 99 -16.24 -40.97 3.06
CA ILE A 99 -16.93 -40.42 1.89
C ILE A 99 -16.11 -40.86 0.67
N GLN A 100 -16.81 -41.32 -0.37
CA GLN A 100 -16.21 -41.95 -1.55
C GLN A 100 -15.72 -40.92 -2.59
N PRO A 101 -14.80 -41.31 -3.49
CA PRO A 101 -14.20 -40.38 -4.46
C PRO A 101 -15.12 -40.09 -5.65
N ALA A 102 -15.11 -38.82 -6.09
CA ALA A 102 -15.49 -38.41 -7.44
C ALA A 102 -14.19 -38.11 -8.20
N ALA A 103 -13.80 -38.93 -9.18
CA ALA A 103 -14.28 -38.89 -10.57
C ALA A 103 -13.72 -37.67 -11.32
N GLY A 104 -12.79 -37.92 -12.26
CA GLY A 104 -11.96 -36.88 -12.88
C GLY A 104 -12.72 -35.99 -13.86
N ALA A 105 -12.51 -34.67 -13.74
CA ALA A 105 -12.91 -33.69 -14.74
C ALA A 105 -11.79 -33.52 -15.78
N ALA A 106 -12.12 -33.62 -17.06
CA ALA A 106 -11.17 -33.40 -18.16
C ALA A 106 -10.84 -31.92 -18.35
N LEU A 107 -9.64 -31.63 -18.87
CA LEU A 107 -9.18 -30.27 -19.15
C LEU A 107 -10.02 -29.62 -20.28
N PRO A 108 -10.57 -28.41 -20.09
CA PRO A 108 -11.19 -27.65 -21.18
C PRO A 108 -10.11 -27.06 -22.10
N VAL A 109 -10.17 -27.41 -23.39
CA VAL A 109 -9.28 -26.85 -24.41
C VAL A 109 -9.58 -25.35 -24.61
N GLN A 110 -8.56 -24.50 -24.50
CA GLN A 110 -8.70 -23.07 -24.74
C GLN A 110 -8.77 -22.77 -26.24
N ALA A 111 -9.88 -22.17 -26.68
CA ALA A 111 -9.97 -21.54 -28.01
C ALA A 111 -9.31 -20.14 -27.98
N PRO A 112 -8.70 -19.68 -29.09
CA PRO A 112 -8.02 -18.38 -29.12
C PRO A 112 -9.00 -17.22 -28.92
N ALA A 113 -8.67 -16.34 -27.96
CA ALA A 113 -9.56 -15.25 -27.55
C ALA A 113 -9.67 -14.14 -28.61
N GLN A 114 -10.87 -13.94 -29.14
CA GLN A 114 -11.21 -12.71 -29.86
C GLN A 114 -11.40 -11.57 -28.84
N THR A 115 -10.84 -10.39 -29.12
CA THR A 115 -10.84 -9.22 -28.22
C THR A 115 -12.20 -8.51 -28.19
N ALA A 116 -13.19 -9.14 -27.55
CA ALA A 116 -14.46 -8.52 -27.23
C ALA A 116 -14.27 -7.37 -26.21
N PHE A 117 -14.74 -6.17 -26.56
CA PHE A 117 -14.65 -4.98 -25.70
C PHE A 117 -15.63 -5.08 -24.52
N SER A 118 -15.16 -5.59 -23.38
CA SER A 118 -15.98 -5.85 -22.20
C SER A 118 -16.23 -4.57 -21.38
N TRP A 119 -17.51 -4.27 -21.13
CA TRP A 119 -17.93 -3.17 -20.25
C TRP A 119 -17.85 -3.57 -18.78
N ASN A 120 -16.62 -3.77 -18.28
CA ASN A 120 -16.37 -3.95 -16.84
C ASN A 120 -16.49 -2.61 -16.10
N ILE A 121 -17.70 -2.05 -16.04
CA ILE A 121 -18.06 -0.99 -15.09
C ILE A 121 -18.29 -1.67 -13.74
N SER A 122 -17.47 -1.39 -12.73
CA SER A 122 -17.71 -1.94 -11.39
C SER A 122 -18.87 -1.21 -10.70
N TRP A 123 -19.45 -1.84 -9.67
CA TRP A 123 -20.44 -1.16 -8.83
C TRP A 123 -19.87 0.08 -8.13
N GLN A 124 -18.55 0.15 -7.91
CA GLN A 124 -17.89 1.34 -7.37
C GLN A 124 -17.87 2.47 -8.42
N ASP A 125 -17.51 2.18 -9.67
CA ASP A 125 -17.58 3.16 -10.78
C ASP A 125 -18.99 3.72 -10.96
N VAL A 126 -20.03 2.86 -10.86
CA VAL A 126 -21.43 3.29 -10.92
C VAL A 126 -21.74 4.28 -9.79
N VAL A 127 -21.38 3.94 -8.55
CA VAL A 127 -21.67 4.76 -7.35
C VAL A 127 -20.92 6.09 -7.38
N GLU A 128 -19.64 6.10 -7.76
CA GLU A 128 -18.82 7.31 -7.84
C GLU A 128 -19.31 8.29 -8.92
N ASN A 129 -19.94 7.79 -10.00
CA ASN A 129 -20.47 8.62 -11.08
C ASN A 129 -21.92 9.11 -10.88
N ILE A 130 -22.62 8.72 -9.80
CA ILE A 130 -23.99 9.21 -9.49
C ILE A 130 -24.08 10.75 -9.46
N PRO A 131 -23.15 11.51 -8.83
CA PRO A 131 -23.21 12.97 -8.80
C PRO A 131 -23.10 13.61 -10.20
N LEU A 132 -22.27 13.03 -11.08
CA LEU A 132 -22.11 13.48 -12.45
C LEU A 132 -23.39 13.23 -13.25
N ALA A 133 -23.98 12.04 -13.14
CA ALA A 133 -25.24 11.70 -13.80
C ALA A 133 -26.39 12.62 -13.35
N TRP A 134 -26.50 12.91 -12.05
CA TRP A 134 -27.47 13.87 -11.51
C TRP A 134 -27.27 15.26 -12.13
N MET A 135 -26.05 15.79 -12.09
CA MET A 135 -25.76 17.13 -12.64
C MET A 135 -26.05 17.22 -14.15
N LEU A 136 -25.75 16.18 -14.93
CA LEU A 136 -26.08 16.13 -16.36
C LEU A 136 -27.60 16.21 -16.60
N VAL A 137 -28.42 15.49 -15.83
CA VAL A 137 -29.89 15.57 -15.93
C VAL A 137 -30.42 16.93 -15.48
N ALA A 138 -29.90 17.50 -14.40
CA ALA A 138 -30.28 18.84 -13.92
C ALA A 138 -29.95 19.92 -14.95
N CYS A 139 -28.74 19.90 -15.52
CA CYS A 139 -28.33 20.79 -16.60
C CYS A 139 -29.20 20.62 -17.86
N GLY A 140 -29.55 19.40 -18.25
CA GLY A 140 -30.48 19.14 -19.36
C GLY A 140 -31.88 19.72 -19.14
N LEU A 141 -32.39 19.66 -17.90
CA LEU A 141 -33.68 20.24 -17.53
C LEU A 141 -33.63 21.78 -17.49
N LEU A 142 -32.53 22.38 -17.04
CA LEU A 142 -32.32 23.83 -17.07
C LEU A 142 -32.11 24.34 -18.51
N LEU A 143 -31.38 23.62 -19.35
CA LEU A 143 -31.26 23.92 -20.78
C LEU A 143 -32.62 23.87 -21.49
N ARG A 144 -33.47 22.89 -21.17
CA ARG A 144 -34.85 22.82 -21.67
C ARG A 144 -35.70 24.03 -21.23
N LEU A 145 -35.48 24.54 -20.01
CA LEU A 145 -36.13 25.76 -19.51
C LEU A 145 -35.62 27.01 -20.26
N ALA A 146 -34.31 27.12 -20.48
CA ALA A 146 -33.71 28.21 -21.25
C ALA A 146 -34.17 28.22 -22.72
N LEU A 147 -34.23 27.05 -23.37
CA LEU A 147 -34.77 26.88 -24.73
C LEU A 147 -36.25 27.23 -24.82
N SER A 148 -37.05 26.93 -23.79
CA SER A 148 -38.44 27.39 -23.69
C SER A 148 -38.53 28.92 -23.59
N ALA A 149 -37.71 29.54 -22.76
CA ALA A 149 -37.66 30.99 -22.64
C ALA A 149 -37.18 31.69 -23.93
N TRP A 150 -36.23 31.09 -24.65
CA TRP A 150 -35.78 31.57 -25.96
C TRP A 150 -36.90 31.45 -27.02
N ARG A 151 -37.58 30.30 -27.12
CA ARG A 151 -38.74 30.13 -28.02
C ARG A 151 -39.85 31.13 -27.73
N LEU A 152 -40.09 31.43 -26.44
CA LEU A 152 -41.10 32.40 -26.03
C LEU A 152 -40.71 33.85 -26.40
N ARG A 153 -39.43 34.22 -26.33
CA ARG A 153 -38.92 35.50 -26.86
C ARG A 153 -38.98 35.57 -28.39
N HIS A 154 -38.78 34.45 -29.08
CA HIS A 154 -38.90 34.41 -30.54
C HIS A 154 -40.37 34.56 -30.99
N LEU A 155 -41.31 33.91 -30.30
CA LEU A 155 -42.74 34.16 -30.46
C LEU A 155 -43.10 35.62 -30.17
N GLU A 156 -42.52 36.22 -29.12
CA GLU A 156 -42.71 37.65 -28.81
C GLU A 156 -42.27 38.58 -29.96
N SER A 157 -41.26 38.19 -30.76
CA SER A 157 -40.84 38.94 -31.95
C SER A 157 -41.73 38.77 -33.19
N SER A 158 -42.69 37.84 -33.18
CA SER A 158 -43.67 37.62 -34.27
C SER A 158 -45.10 38.04 -33.89
N LEU A 159 -45.27 38.83 -32.82
CA LEU A 159 -46.55 39.29 -32.30
C LEU A 159 -46.61 40.82 -32.33
N HIS A 160 -47.80 41.37 -32.61
CA HIS A 160 -47.99 42.82 -32.68
C HIS A 160 -48.55 43.38 -31.36
N PRO A 161 -48.14 44.59 -30.94
CA PRO A 161 -48.75 45.27 -29.80
C PRO A 161 -50.23 45.55 -30.05
N GLY A 162 -51.07 45.28 -29.05
CA GLY A 162 -52.50 45.58 -29.07
C GLY A 162 -52.88 46.70 -28.12
N ALA A 163 -54.06 47.29 -28.33
CA ALA A 163 -54.73 48.16 -27.37
C ALA A 163 -56.04 47.52 -26.93
N CYS A 164 -56.38 47.57 -25.64
CA CYS A 164 -57.65 47.09 -25.12
C CYS A 164 -58.09 48.03 -23.99
N PRO A 165 -59.15 48.85 -24.16
CA PRO A 165 -59.57 49.83 -23.15
C PRO A 165 -59.85 49.20 -21.76
N MET A 166 -60.41 47.99 -21.75
CA MET A 166 -60.70 47.24 -20.52
C MET A 166 -59.44 46.79 -19.76
N LEU A 167 -58.29 46.66 -20.43
CA LEU A 167 -57.05 46.19 -19.80
C LEU A 167 -56.59 47.14 -18.69
N GLU A 168 -56.61 48.45 -18.95
CA GLU A 168 -56.22 49.45 -17.96
C GLU A 168 -57.25 49.61 -16.84
N GLN A 169 -58.53 49.38 -17.13
CA GLN A 169 -59.57 49.35 -16.10
C GLN A 169 -59.37 48.14 -15.18
N ALA A 170 -59.27 46.93 -15.74
CA ALA A 170 -59.05 45.70 -14.97
C ALA A 170 -57.71 45.73 -14.20
N ALA A 171 -56.67 46.37 -14.75
CA ALA A 171 -55.40 46.58 -14.05
C ALA A 171 -55.54 47.54 -12.86
N ARG A 172 -56.33 48.60 -12.99
CA ARG A 172 -56.67 49.55 -11.90
C ARG A 172 -57.58 48.92 -10.85
N GLU A 173 -58.61 48.17 -11.24
CA GLU A 173 -59.47 47.38 -10.34
C GLU A 173 -58.64 46.40 -9.50
N LEU A 174 -57.61 45.79 -10.09
CA LEU A 174 -56.66 44.93 -9.38
C LEU A 174 -55.52 45.69 -8.69
N GLY A 175 -55.39 47.01 -8.82
CA GLY A 175 -54.32 47.80 -8.17
C GLY A 175 -52.91 47.41 -8.64
N LEU A 176 -52.75 47.10 -9.93
CA LEU A 176 -51.43 46.89 -10.56
C LEU A 176 -50.70 48.22 -10.72
N ARG A 177 -49.40 48.26 -10.37
CA ARG A 177 -48.57 49.47 -10.50
C ARG A 177 -48.24 49.86 -11.95
N ARG A 178 -48.36 48.93 -12.90
CA ARG A 178 -48.15 49.10 -14.34
C ARG A 178 -49.02 48.08 -15.08
N SER A 179 -49.64 48.49 -16.19
CA SER A 179 -50.27 47.56 -17.14
C SER A 179 -49.21 46.69 -17.82
N PRO A 180 -49.51 45.42 -18.20
CA PRO A 180 -48.62 44.63 -19.04
C PRO A 180 -48.56 45.15 -20.47
N LEU A 181 -47.51 44.78 -21.20
CA LEU A 181 -47.52 44.92 -22.66
C LEU A 181 -48.52 43.91 -23.23
N LEU A 182 -49.57 44.42 -23.88
CA LEU A 182 -50.55 43.62 -24.60
C LEU A 182 -50.00 43.24 -25.98
N LEU A 183 -50.06 41.96 -26.30
CA LEU A 183 -49.73 41.38 -27.60
C LEU A 183 -50.98 40.68 -28.15
N ILE A 184 -51.24 40.81 -29.44
CA ILE A 184 -52.32 40.11 -30.15
C ILE A 184 -51.72 38.91 -30.89
N GLY A 185 -52.25 37.72 -30.62
CA GLY A 185 -51.90 36.47 -31.30
C GLY A 185 -52.99 35.94 -32.23
N PRO A 186 -52.75 34.82 -32.93
CA PRO A 186 -53.74 34.16 -33.77
C PRO A 186 -55.07 33.89 -33.04
N ALA A 187 -56.17 33.80 -33.80
CA ALA A 187 -57.52 33.63 -33.24
C ALA A 187 -57.73 32.31 -32.48
N ASP A 188 -56.90 31.29 -32.72
CA ASP A 188 -56.89 30.00 -32.01
C ASP A 188 -55.98 29.99 -30.76
N SER A 189 -55.31 31.10 -30.45
CA SER A 189 -54.44 31.21 -29.28
C SER A 189 -55.21 31.36 -27.96
N VAL A 190 -54.61 30.85 -26.88
CA VAL A 190 -55.17 30.93 -25.53
C VAL A 190 -54.58 32.15 -24.80
N PRO A 191 -55.36 32.88 -23.98
CA PRO A 191 -54.83 33.88 -23.06
C PRO A 191 -53.61 33.35 -22.28
N MET A 192 -52.53 34.12 -22.27
CA MET A 192 -51.24 33.67 -21.74
C MET A 192 -50.40 34.81 -21.19
N VAL A 193 -49.75 34.58 -20.04
CA VAL A 193 -48.94 35.56 -19.31
C VAL A 193 -47.50 35.09 -19.10
N TRP A 194 -46.52 35.97 -19.31
CA TRP A 194 -45.11 35.70 -19.01
C TRP A 194 -44.28 36.96 -18.69
N GLY A 195 -43.09 36.72 -18.15
CA GLY A 195 -42.08 37.75 -17.86
C GLY A 195 -42.18 38.31 -16.44
N VAL A 196 -41.02 38.43 -15.78
CA VAL A 196 -40.91 38.91 -14.38
C VAL A 196 -40.79 40.44 -14.33
N PHE A 197 -39.72 41.00 -14.91
CA PHE A 197 -39.45 42.45 -14.87
C PHE A 197 -40.14 43.26 -15.98
N ARG A 198 -40.57 42.58 -17.05
CA ARG A 198 -41.38 43.13 -18.15
C ARG A 198 -42.52 42.14 -18.38
N PRO A 199 -43.72 42.39 -17.83
CA PRO A 199 -44.86 41.48 -17.98
C PRO A 199 -45.51 41.63 -19.35
N ARG A 200 -45.80 40.51 -20.01
CA ARG A 200 -46.54 40.40 -21.27
C ARG A 200 -47.87 39.71 -21.02
N LEU A 201 -48.90 40.15 -21.75
CA LEU A 201 -50.19 39.49 -21.86
C LEU A 201 -50.46 39.22 -23.34
N LEU A 202 -50.70 37.97 -23.70
CA LEU A 202 -51.20 37.58 -25.02
C LEU A 202 -52.73 37.41 -24.95
N LEU A 203 -53.43 37.99 -25.91
CA LEU A 203 -54.86 37.74 -26.17
C LEU A 203 -55.05 37.29 -27.63
N PRO A 204 -56.06 36.45 -27.93
CA PRO A 204 -56.37 36.06 -29.30
C PRO A 204 -56.95 37.21 -30.12
N GLN A 205 -56.65 37.22 -31.42
CA GLN A 205 -57.34 38.04 -32.41
C GLN A 205 -58.86 37.76 -32.34
N GLY A 206 -59.66 38.82 -32.25
CA GLY A 206 -61.11 38.71 -32.00
C GLY A 206 -61.51 38.64 -30.53
N PHE A 207 -60.59 38.77 -29.56
CA PHE A 207 -60.95 38.93 -28.15
C PHE A 207 -61.93 40.10 -27.91
N GLU A 208 -61.82 41.18 -28.70
CA GLU A 208 -62.67 42.37 -28.64
C GLU A 208 -64.15 42.12 -28.98
N SER A 209 -64.47 41.05 -29.73
CA SER A 209 -65.87 40.69 -30.05
C SER A 209 -66.48 39.68 -29.07
N TRP A 210 -65.76 39.29 -28.01
CA TRP A 210 -66.31 38.44 -26.95
C TRP A 210 -67.27 39.23 -26.04
N PRO A 211 -68.24 38.58 -25.37
CA PRO A 211 -69.10 39.25 -24.39
C PRO A 211 -68.30 39.95 -23.29
N HIS A 212 -68.69 41.18 -22.94
CA HIS A 212 -68.00 42.03 -21.97
C HIS A 212 -67.75 41.37 -20.60
N GLU A 213 -68.70 40.55 -20.12
CA GLU A 213 -68.54 39.76 -18.88
C GLU A 213 -67.40 38.73 -18.99
N LYS A 214 -67.29 38.06 -20.15
CA LYS A 214 -66.23 37.07 -20.46
C LYS A 214 -64.87 37.75 -20.64
N GLN A 215 -64.83 38.90 -21.32
CA GLN A 215 -63.63 39.74 -21.43
C GLN A 215 -63.12 40.16 -20.04
N ARG A 216 -63.99 40.74 -19.20
CA ARG A 216 -63.63 41.17 -17.84
C ARG A 216 -63.16 40.00 -16.98
N GLY A 217 -63.84 38.85 -17.02
CA GLY A 217 -63.44 37.66 -16.27
C GLY A 217 -62.04 37.14 -16.63
N VAL A 218 -61.72 37.09 -17.93
CA VAL A 218 -60.41 36.63 -18.43
C VAL A 218 -59.30 37.63 -18.10
N LEU A 219 -59.52 38.93 -18.35
CA LEU A 219 -58.54 39.98 -18.02
C LEU A 219 -58.21 39.96 -16.52
N LEU A 220 -59.22 39.89 -15.66
CA LEU A 220 -59.01 39.83 -14.20
C LEU A 220 -58.25 38.55 -13.76
N HIS A 221 -58.38 37.43 -14.48
CA HIS A 221 -57.64 36.21 -14.18
C HIS A 221 -56.15 36.35 -14.49
N GLU A 222 -55.83 36.74 -15.73
CA GLU A 222 -54.45 36.86 -16.20
C GLU A 222 -53.69 37.99 -15.48
N LEU A 223 -54.37 39.10 -15.20
CA LEU A 223 -53.81 40.18 -14.38
C LEU A 223 -53.61 39.78 -12.90
N ALA A 224 -54.36 38.81 -12.36
CA ALA A 224 -54.15 38.29 -11.02
C ALA A 224 -52.85 37.47 -10.89
N HIS A 225 -52.46 36.73 -11.94
CA HIS A 225 -51.13 36.10 -12.01
C HIS A 225 -50.01 37.16 -11.93
N LEU A 226 -50.14 38.25 -12.70
CA LEU A 226 -49.17 39.35 -12.71
C LEU A 226 -49.09 40.08 -11.38
N LYS A 227 -50.24 40.44 -10.77
CA LYS A 227 -50.29 41.13 -9.46
C LYS A 227 -49.53 40.38 -8.38
N ARG A 228 -49.56 39.04 -8.44
CA ARG A 228 -48.99 38.14 -7.44
C ARG A 228 -47.54 37.73 -7.75
N GLY A 229 -47.00 38.11 -8.90
CA GLY A 229 -45.64 37.74 -9.32
C GLY A 229 -45.50 36.28 -9.76
N ASP A 230 -46.60 35.63 -10.17
CA ASP A 230 -46.62 34.20 -10.47
C ASP A 230 -45.60 33.72 -11.53
N PRO A 231 -45.21 34.51 -12.55
CA PRO A 231 -44.11 34.14 -13.44
C PRO A 231 -42.79 33.88 -12.69
N LEU A 232 -42.49 34.61 -11.60
CA LEU A 232 -41.28 34.39 -10.79
C LEU A 232 -41.38 33.08 -9.99
N ALA A 233 -42.55 32.80 -9.40
CA ALA A 233 -42.80 31.53 -8.71
C ALA A 233 -42.70 30.33 -9.67
N LEU A 234 -43.15 30.48 -10.93
CA LEU A 234 -42.98 29.48 -11.98
C LEU A 234 -41.49 29.22 -12.27
N TRP A 235 -40.67 30.26 -12.47
CA TRP A 235 -39.23 30.11 -12.69
C TRP A 235 -38.52 29.42 -11.52
N LEU A 236 -38.80 29.87 -10.28
CA LEU A 236 -38.25 29.29 -9.05
C LEU A 236 -38.58 27.80 -8.91
N ALA A 237 -39.86 27.43 -9.03
CA ALA A 237 -40.29 26.05 -8.84
C ALA A 237 -39.81 25.11 -9.97
N GLN A 238 -39.50 25.64 -11.16
CA GLN A 238 -38.88 24.88 -12.24
C GLN A 238 -37.39 24.62 -12.01
N TRP A 239 -36.67 25.57 -11.40
CA TRP A 239 -35.29 25.38 -10.93
C TRP A 239 -35.21 24.32 -9.82
N VAL A 240 -36.05 24.45 -8.78
CA VAL A 240 -36.11 23.46 -7.68
C VAL A 240 -36.42 22.05 -8.21
N LYS A 241 -37.36 21.93 -9.15
CA LYS A 241 -37.69 20.65 -9.80
C LYS A 241 -36.59 20.12 -10.74
N ALA A 242 -35.67 20.97 -11.24
CA ALA A 242 -34.49 20.51 -11.98
C ALA A 242 -33.42 19.95 -11.04
N LEU A 243 -33.22 20.56 -9.86
CA LEU A 243 -32.31 20.06 -8.82
C LEU A 243 -32.85 18.76 -8.19
N HIS A 244 -34.14 18.70 -7.84
CA HIS A 244 -34.79 17.55 -7.21
C HIS A 244 -35.55 16.66 -8.22
N TRP A 245 -35.04 16.50 -9.45
CA TRP A 245 -35.75 15.83 -10.54
C TRP A 245 -36.15 14.37 -10.26
N PHE A 246 -35.37 13.68 -9.42
CA PHE A 246 -35.59 12.29 -8.98
C PHE A 246 -36.59 12.17 -7.82
N ASN A 247 -36.90 13.27 -7.12
CA ASN A 247 -37.72 13.24 -5.91
C ASN A 247 -39.21 13.42 -6.24
N PRO A 248 -40.07 12.39 -6.09
CA PRO A 248 -41.48 12.47 -6.46
C PRO A 248 -42.26 13.52 -5.64
N LEU A 249 -41.82 13.85 -4.42
CA LEU A 249 -42.45 14.87 -3.59
C LEU A 249 -42.25 16.27 -4.19
N ALA A 250 -41.12 16.54 -4.86
CA ALA A 250 -40.90 17.82 -5.54
C ALA A 250 -41.88 18.03 -6.71
N TRP A 251 -42.16 16.96 -7.48
CA TRP A 251 -43.18 16.97 -8.53
C TRP A 251 -44.60 17.13 -7.96
N LEU A 252 -44.91 16.46 -6.85
CA LEU A 252 -46.20 16.60 -6.16
C LEU A 252 -46.43 18.02 -5.64
N THR A 253 -45.43 18.60 -4.96
CA THR A 253 -45.51 19.97 -4.43
C THR A 253 -45.62 21.00 -5.56
N LEU A 254 -44.92 20.83 -6.69
CA LEU A 254 -45.11 21.67 -7.88
C LEU A 254 -46.53 21.54 -8.47
N ARG A 255 -47.12 20.33 -8.47
CA ARG A 255 -48.50 20.10 -8.91
C ARG A 255 -49.50 20.80 -8.00
N GLN A 256 -49.30 20.76 -6.68
CA GLN A 256 -50.15 21.46 -5.72
C GLN A 256 -49.97 22.99 -5.79
N LEU A 257 -48.75 23.48 -5.96
CA LEU A 257 -48.44 24.89 -6.20
C LEU A 257 -49.23 25.42 -7.41
N ARG A 258 -49.12 24.76 -8.57
CA ARG A 258 -49.87 25.13 -9.78
C ARG A 258 -51.38 25.02 -9.58
N ALA A 259 -51.87 23.97 -8.91
CA ALA A 259 -53.30 23.81 -8.69
C ALA A 259 -53.90 24.88 -7.77
N ASP A 260 -53.14 25.39 -6.81
CA ASP A 260 -53.57 26.51 -5.94
C ASP A 260 -53.30 27.89 -6.55
N GLN A 261 -52.35 28.01 -7.48
CA GLN A 261 -52.10 29.20 -8.30
C GLN A 261 -53.34 29.58 -9.11
N GLU A 262 -53.90 28.64 -9.88
CA GLU A 262 -55.13 28.83 -10.67
C GLU A 262 -56.31 29.22 -9.78
N ARG A 263 -56.56 28.45 -8.72
CA ARG A 263 -57.65 28.70 -7.76
C ARG A 263 -57.50 30.04 -7.07
N ALA A 264 -56.28 30.50 -6.78
CA ALA A 264 -56.05 31.81 -6.18
C ALA A 264 -56.25 32.97 -7.16
N CYS A 265 -56.20 32.73 -8.48
CA CYS A 265 -56.64 33.68 -9.50
C CYS A 265 -58.17 33.64 -9.68
N ASP A 266 -58.80 32.46 -9.67
CA ASP A 266 -60.27 32.33 -9.63
C ASP A 266 -60.85 33.06 -8.40
N ASP A 267 -60.28 32.80 -7.22
CA ASP A 267 -60.60 33.48 -5.95
C ASP A 267 -60.32 35.00 -6.00
N ALA A 268 -59.60 35.51 -7.01
CA ALA A 268 -59.39 36.95 -7.23
C ALA A 268 -60.42 37.55 -8.19
N VAL A 269 -60.77 36.88 -9.30
CA VAL A 269 -61.86 37.29 -10.20
C VAL A 269 -63.18 37.40 -9.44
N MET A 270 -63.49 36.38 -8.62
CA MET A 270 -64.71 36.33 -7.83
C MET A 270 -64.81 37.44 -6.75
N ARG A 271 -63.69 38.04 -6.34
CA ARG A 271 -63.68 39.18 -5.41
C ARG A 271 -63.99 40.53 -6.07
N GLN A 272 -63.98 40.60 -7.40
CA GLN A 272 -64.32 41.80 -8.18
C GLN A 272 -65.78 41.79 -8.68
N GLY A 273 -66.66 41.00 -8.06
CA GLY A 273 -68.09 40.98 -8.34
C GLY A 273 -68.52 40.28 -9.64
N VAL A 274 -67.66 39.47 -10.27
CA VAL A 274 -68.05 38.67 -11.44
C VAL A 274 -68.96 37.51 -11.00
N ARG A 275 -70.07 37.26 -11.72
CA ARG A 275 -70.99 36.15 -11.38
C ARG A 275 -70.32 34.79 -11.61
N ALA A 276 -70.61 33.84 -10.71
CA ALA A 276 -69.94 32.55 -10.69
C ALA A 276 -70.27 31.66 -11.91
N SER A 277 -71.51 31.76 -12.41
CA SER A 277 -72.01 31.06 -13.59
C SER A 277 -71.22 31.41 -14.85
N ASP A 278 -71.12 32.69 -15.16
CA ASP A 278 -70.63 33.17 -16.46
C ASP A 278 -69.10 33.06 -16.53
N TYR A 279 -68.44 33.23 -15.39
CA TYR A 279 -67.01 32.96 -15.26
C TYR A 279 -66.71 31.45 -15.38
N ALA A 280 -67.52 30.57 -14.77
CA ALA A 280 -67.38 29.12 -14.97
C ALA A 280 -67.62 28.69 -16.43
N GLN A 281 -68.63 29.27 -17.09
CA GLN A 281 -68.87 29.06 -18.52
C GLN A 281 -67.71 29.57 -19.39
N SER A 282 -67.15 30.74 -19.05
CA SER A 282 -65.99 31.30 -19.75
C SER A 282 -64.76 30.39 -19.66
N LEU A 283 -64.51 29.78 -18.48
CA LEU A 283 -63.45 28.78 -18.31
C LEU A 283 -63.71 27.50 -19.12
N LEU A 284 -64.96 27.03 -19.17
CA LEU A 284 -65.34 25.86 -19.97
C LEU A 284 -65.13 26.11 -21.47
N ASP A 285 -65.54 27.27 -21.98
CA ASP A 285 -65.34 27.66 -23.39
C ASP A 285 -63.87 27.72 -23.79
N LEU A 286 -63.02 28.28 -22.91
CA LEU A 286 -61.57 28.35 -23.14
C LEU A 286 -60.93 26.97 -23.09
N SER A 287 -61.39 26.08 -22.20
CA SER A 287 -60.86 24.71 -22.09
C SER A 287 -61.05 23.85 -23.35
N ARG A 288 -62.01 24.21 -24.21
CA ARG A 288 -62.26 23.54 -25.51
C ARG A 288 -61.16 23.82 -26.54
N HIS A 289 -60.38 24.90 -26.39
CA HIS A 289 -59.41 25.38 -27.38
C HIS A 289 -57.95 25.20 -26.92
N ASN A 290 -57.61 24.00 -26.42
CA ASN A 290 -56.40 23.78 -25.62
C ASN A 290 -55.10 23.48 -26.41
N ARG A 291 -54.83 24.22 -27.50
CA ARG A 291 -53.64 24.01 -28.38
C ARG A 291 -52.50 24.99 -28.06
N ILE A 292 -51.62 24.59 -27.14
CA ILE A 292 -50.39 25.34 -26.82
C ILE A 292 -49.16 24.47 -27.09
N ALA A 293 -48.21 25.00 -27.87
CA ALA A 293 -47.02 24.28 -28.31
C ALA A 293 -46.25 23.63 -27.14
N PRO A 294 -45.87 22.34 -27.23
CA PRO A 294 -45.24 21.60 -26.14
C PRO A 294 -43.86 22.17 -25.79
N GLY A 295 -43.82 22.97 -24.73
CA GLY A 295 -42.61 23.62 -24.22
C GLY A 295 -42.92 24.94 -23.53
N LEU A 296 -43.70 25.82 -24.17
CA LEU A 296 -43.89 27.22 -23.72
C LEU A 296 -44.48 27.33 -22.30
N SER A 297 -45.36 26.40 -21.91
CA SER A 297 -45.92 26.28 -20.54
C SER A 297 -44.91 25.86 -19.46
N LEU A 298 -43.62 25.83 -19.78
CA LEU A 298 -42.54 25.81 -18.80
C LEU A 298 -42.20 27.23 -18.27
N CYS A 299 -42.44 28.28 -19.06
CA CYS A 299 -42.08 29.67 -18.77
C CYS A 299 -43.26 30.66 -18.81
N ALA A 300 -44.42 30.23 -19.32
CA ALA A 300 -45.66 31.01 -19.40
C ALA A 300 -46.81 30.33 -18.63
N LEU A 301 -47.75 31.15 -18.17
CA LEU A 301 -48.98 30.79 -17.44
C LEU A 301 -50.20 30.92 -18.35
N THR A 302 -51.17 30.03 -18.20
CA THR A 302 -52.25 29.80 -19.17
C THR A 302 -53.49 29.27 -18.46
N ILE A 303 -54.62 29.98 -18.54
CA ILE A 303 -55.89 29.71 -17.86
C ILE A 303 -56.50 28.29 -18.06
N THR A 304 -56.02 27.48 -19.01
CA THR A 304 -56.63 26.19 -19.41
C THR A 304 -55.95 24.93 -18.88
N ARG A 305 -54.76 25.00 -18.26
CA ARG A 305 -53.85 23.82 -18.19
C ARG A 305 -53.38 23.34 -16.82
N CYS A 306 -53.36 24.20 -15.79
CA CYS A 306 -52.64 23.88 -14.53
C CYS A 306 -53.47 23.12 -13.47
N ALA A 307 -54.79 23.03 -13.60
CA ALA A 307 -55.65 22.23 -12.73
C ALA A 307 -56.84 21.62 -13.51
N PRO A 308 -57.47 20.52 -13.04
CA PRO A 308 -58.68 19.98 -13.66
C PRO A 308 -59.81 21.03 -13.64
N VAL A 309 -60.38 21.33 -14.81
CA VAL A 309 -61.40 22.39 -14.98
C VAL A 309 -62.63 22.12 -14.09
N GLU A 310 -63.07 20.87 -14.01
CA GLU A 310 -64.12 20.40 -13.08
C GLU A 310 -63.86 20.84 -11.63
N GLY A 311 -62.62 20.68 -11.15
CA GLY A 311 -62.21 21.05 -9.80
C GLY A 311 -62.04 22.56 -9.58
N ARG A 312 -61.99 23.36 -10.64
CA ARG A 312 -62.09 24.84 -10.58
C ARG A 312 -63.55 25.28 -10.59
N VAL A 313 -64.36 24.76 -11.52
CA VAL A 313 -65.81 25.04 -11.61
C VAL A 313 -66.51 24.72 -10.29
N LYS A 314 -66.28 23.53 -9.71
CA LYS A 314 -66.79 23.17 -8.38
C LYS A 314 -66.36 24.16 -7.28
N ALA A 315 -65.14 24.67 -7.34
CA ALA A 315 -64.59 25.60 -6.34
C ALA A 315 -65.00 27.08 -6.54
N ILE A 316 -65.49 27.43 -7.73
CA ILE A 316 -66.05 28.75 -8.09
C ILE A 316 -67.53 28.83 -7.70
N LEU A 317 -68.27 27.73 -7.89
CA LEU A 317 -69.70 27.62 -7.57
C LEU A 317 -69.98 27.37 -6.07
N ASP A 318 -69.00 26.92 -5.28
CA ASP A 318 -69.11 26.77 -3.82
C ASP A 318 -69.20 28.13 -3.10
N PRO A 319 -70.35 28.50 -2.49
CA PRO A 319 -70.55 29.79 -1.84
C PRO A 319 -69.99 29.86 -0.42
N VAL A 320 -69.69 28.71 0.22
CA VAL A 320 -69.19 28.64 1.61
C VAL A 320 -67.65 28.79 1.64
N ARG A 321 -67.01 28.63 0.48
CA ARG A 321 -65.54 28.66 0.32
C ARG A 321 -64.94 30.03 0.67
N ARG A 322 -63.99 30.04 1.60
CA ARG A 322 -63.22 31.24 1.98
C ARG A 322 -62.29 31.68 0.84
N ARG A 323 -62.44 32.91 0.36
CA ARG A 323 -61.70 33.50 -0.80
C ARG A 323 -60.72 34.62 -0.38
N GLU A 324 -60.44 34.73 0.91
CA GLU A 324 -59.55 35.76 1.49
C GLU A 324 -58.09 35.65 0.99
N GLY A 325 -57.43 36.80 0.85
CA GLY A 325 -55.98 36.84 0.60
C GLY A 325 -55.13 36.42 1.80
N PRO A 326 -53.83 36.16 1.60
CA PRO A 326 -52.87 36.08 2.71
C PRO A 326 -52.72 37.46 3.37
N THR A 327 -52.76 37.50 4.70
CA THR A 327 -52.45 38.71 5.47
C THR A 327 -50.94 38.81 5.69
N LEU A 328 -50.42 40.01 6.01
CA LEU A 328 -48.98 40.16 6.33
C LEU A 328 -48.56 39.26 7.50
N ARG A 329 -49.43 39.11 8.52
CA ARG A 329 -49.23 38.17 9.64
C ARG A 329 -49.12 36.71 9.18
N TRP A 330 -49.90 36.29 8.18
CA TRP A 330 -49.81 34.94 7.61
C TRP A 330 -48.51 34.71 6.84
N LEU A 331 -48.08 35.68 6.03
CA LEU A 331 -46.82 35.60 5.28
C LEU A 331 -45.61 35.58 6.22
N ALA A 332 -45.58 36.45 7.23
CA ALA A 332 -44.55 36.46 8.27
C ALA A 332 -44.56 35.15 9.09
N GLY A 333 -45.74 34.61 9.41
CA GLY A 333 -45.89 33.33 10.11
C GLY A 333 -45.29 32.16 9.34
N ILE A 334 -45.66 31.97 8.07
CA ILE A 334 -45.07 30.90 7.22
C ILE A 334 -43.56 31.11 7.08
N ALA A 335 -43.09 32.33 6.80
CA ALA A 335 -41.67 32.61 6.65
C ALA A 335 -40.88 32.29 7.94
N GLY A 336 -41.43 32.65 9.10
CA GLY A 336 -40.88 32.32 10.42
C GLY A 336 -40.82 30.80 10.65
N CYS A 337 -41.92 30.08 10.45
CA CYS A 337 -41.94 28.62 10.55
C CYS A 337 -40.99 27.93 9.57
N ALA A 338 -40.87 28.44 8.35
CA ALA A 338 -39.96 27.90 7.35
C ALA A 338 -38.48 28.11 7.73
N LEU A 339 -38.13 29.27 8.29
CA LEU A 339 -36.79 29.54 8.83
C LEU A 339 -36.50 28.68 10.08
N LEU A 340 -37.43 28.62 11.03
CA LEU A 340 -37.31 27.82 12.26
C LEU A 340 -37.13 26.32 11.99
N PHE A 341 -37.67 25.79 10.89
CA PHE A 341 -37.43 24.41 10.47
C PHE A 341 -36.17 24.28 9.60
N ALA A 342 -35.98 25.15 8.61
CA ALA A 342 -34.91 25.01 7.63
C ALA A 342 -33.52 25.36 8.17
N LEU A 343 -33.39 26.27 9.14
CA LEU A 343 -32.10 26.62 9.73
C LEU A 343 -31.48 25.44 10.50
N PRO A 344 -32.18 24.80 11.48
CA PRO A 344 -31.67 23.57 12.09
C PRO A 344 -31.42 22.45 11.08
N VAL A 345 -32.32 22.24 10.11
CA VAL A 345 -32.14 21.19 9.08
C VAL A 345 -30.95 21.47 8.17
N ALA A 346 -30.65 22.72 7.83
CA ALA A 346 -29.44 23.11 7.10
C ALA A 346 -28.18 22.86 7.94
N MET A 347 -28.19 23.29 9.20
CA MET A 347 -27.04 23.20 10.12
C MET A 347 -26.72 21.77 10.56
N LEU A 348 -27.73 20.91 10.73
CA LEU A 348 -27.56 19.52 11.16
C LEU A 348 -26.61 18.74 10.24
N GLN A 349 -25.47 18.30 10.77
CA GLN A 349 -24.60 17.32 10.13
C GLN A 349 -24.51 16.09 11.02
N ALA A 350 -24.65 14.91 10.43
CA ALA A 350 -24.38 13.66 11.12
C ALA A 350 -22.87 13.51 11.26
N ILE A 351 -22.40 13.29 12.49
CA ILE A 351 -21.04 12.80 12.68
C ILE A 351 -21.01 11.35 12.18
N GLU A 352 -20.17 11.05 11.18
CA GLU A 352 -19.75 9.67 10.95
C GLU A 352 -19.06 9.19 12.23
N GLY A 353 -19.60 8.13 12.85
CA GLY A 353 -19.05 7.58 14.09
C GLY A 353 -17.56 7.26 13.89
N PRO A 354 -16.71 7.44 14.91
CA PRO A 354 -15.26 7.37 14.75
C PRO A 354 -14.85 6.02 14.15
N VAL A 355 -14.39 6.06 12.91
CA VAL A 355 -14.06 4.87 12.13
C VAL A 355 -12.95 4.11 12.84
N LEU A 356 -13.27 2.90 13.32
CA LEU A 356 -12.27 2.01 13.90
C LEU A 356 -11.28 1.58 12.80
N ARG A 357 -10.01 1.50 13.16
CA ARG A 357 -8.96 1.10 12.24
C ARG A 357 -9.18 -0.36 11.81
N GLY A 358 -9.23 -0.60 10.50
CA GLY A 358 -9.46 -1.92 9.90
C GLY A 358 -8.51 -3.00 10.42
N ARG A 359 -8.96 -4.24 10.41
CA ARG A 359 -8.21 -5.39 10.92
C ARG A 359 -7.15 -5.83 9.93
N ILE A 360 -6.03 -6.34 10.45
CA ILE A 360 -5.06 -7.08 9.64
C ILE A 360 -5.32 -8.56 9.92
N LEU A 361 -5.59 -9.33 8.87
CA LEU A 361 -5.99 -10.73 8.92
C LEU A 361 -4.96 -11.62 8.23
N ASP A 362 -4.79 -12.85 8.68
CA ASP A 362 -4.07 -13.90 7.96
C ASP A 362 -4.90 -14.41 6.74
N ARG A 363 -4.36 -15.38 6.00
CA ARG A 363 -5.02 -15.93 4.80
C ARG A 363 -6.32 -16.70 5.11
N ASN A 364 -6.51 -17.15 6.36
CA ASN A 364 -7.66 -17.91 6.83
C ASN A 364 -8.70 -17.03 7.57
N GLY A 365 -8.32 -15.82 7.97
CA GLY A 365 -9.16 -14.87 8.71
C GLY A 365 -8.76 -14.67 10.18
N VAL A 366 -7.65 -15.27 10.63
CA VAL A 366 -7.11 -15.07 11.99
C VAL A 366 -6.67 -13.61 12.15
N VAL A 367 -7.08 -12.98 13.26
CA VAL A 367 -6.75 -11.57 13.54
C VAL A 367 -5.30 -11.44 13.96
N LEU A 368 -4.53 -10.68 13.18
CA LEU A 368 -3.14 -10.30 13.46
C LEU A 368 -3.05 -8.91 14.11
N ALA A 369 -4.00 -8.02 13.79
CA ALA A 369 -4.17 -6.72 14.43
C ALA A 369 -5.63 -6.25 14.35
N GLU A 370 -6.15 -5.64 15.40
CA GLU A 370 -7.49 -5.01 15.42
C GLU A 370 -7.55 -3.81 16.37
N SER A 371 -8.67 -3.09 16.37
CA SER A 371 -8.91 -1.97 17.28
C SER A 371 -10.15 -2.20 18.14
N THR A 372 -10.01 -2.00 19.44
CA THR A 372 -11.09 -2.21 20.43
C THR A 372 -12.16 -1.12 20.34
N LYS A 373 -13.25 -1.28 21.10
CA LYS A 373 -14.34 -0.27 21.20
C LYS A 373 -13.82 1.07 21.75
N GLU A 374 -12.76 1.02 22.55
CA GLU A 374 -12.03 2.14 23.15
C GLU A 374 -11.02 2.78 22.17
N LYS A 375 -11.02 2.33 20.90
CA LYS A 375 -10.10 2.71 19.80
C LYS A 375 -8.62 2.32 20.00
N VAL A 376 -8.28 1.63 21.09
CA VAL A 376 -6.92 1.13 21.32
C VAL A 376 -6.61 0.08 20.25
N ARG A 377 -5.45 0.20 19.59
CA ARG A 377 -4.97 -0.82 18.65
C ARG A 377 -4.36 -1.98 19.45
N VAL A 378 -4.59 -3.22 19.02
CA VAL A 378 -4.16 -4.43 19.72
C VAL A 378 -3.63 -5.44 18.70
N TYR A 379 -2.59 -6.17 19.08
CA TYR A 379 -1.98 -7.24 18.31
C TYR A 379 -2.12 -8.56 19.08
N PRO A 380 -3.21 -9.34 18.89
CA PRO A 380 -3.55 -10.46 19.76
C PRO A 380 -2.47 -11.56 19.84
N LEU A 381 -1.67 -11.71 18.78
CA LEU A 381 -0.62 -12.73 18.68
C LEU A 381 0.78 -12.21 19.11
N LYS A 382 0.86 -11.03 19.74
CA LYS A 382 2.08 -10.43 20.28
C LYS A 382 3.24 -10.43 19.25
N THR A 383 4.37 -11.02 19.64
CA THR A 383 5.63 -11.17 18.90
C THR A 383 5.51 -11.90 17.56
N LEU A 384 4.47 -12.72 17.38
CA LEU A 384 4.43 -13.77 16.36
C LEU A 384 4.54 -13.24 14.92
N ALA A 385 3.88 -12.13 14.61
CA ALA A 385 3.86 -11.49 13.29
C ALA A 385 4.48 -10.08 13.29
N ALA A 386 5.22 -9.72 14.34
CA ALA A 386 5.63 -8.36 14.67
C ALA A 386 6.39 -7.65 13.53
N HIS A 387 7.38 -8.29 12.91
CA HIS A 387 8.14 -7.69 11.81
C HIS A 387 7.37 -7.54 10.48
N MET A 388 6.20 -8.19 10.37
CA MET A 388 5.34 -8.19 9.18
C MET A 388 4.20 -7.18 9.31
N VAL A 389 3.42 -7.32 10.39
CA VAL A 389 2.35 -6.39 10.77
C VAL A 389 2.94 -5.01 11.07
N GLY A 390 4.05 -4.97 11.81
CA GLY A 390 4.61 -3.75 12.36
C GLY A 390 3.86 -3.30 13.61
N TYR A 391 3.88 -2.00 13.86
CA TYR A 391 3.17 -1.34 14.96
C TYR A 391 2.73 0.06 14.54
N VAL A 392 1.85 0.67 15.35
CA VAL A 392 1.48 2.09 15.28
C VAL A 392 1.72 2.77 16.62
N ARG A 393 1.92 4.08 16.61
CA ARG A 393 1.94 4.95 17.79
C ARG A 393 0.85 6.01 17.64
N THR A 394 -0.02 6.12 18.63
CA THR A 394 -1.16 7.05 18.66
C THR A 394 -0.96 8.03 19.80
N PRO A 395 -1.04 9.36 19.58
CA PRO A 395 -0.61 10.35 20.58
C PRO A 395 -1.47 10.36 21.87
N ASP A 396 -2.70 9.86 21.80
CA ASP A 396 -3.49 9.42 22.96
C ASP A 396 -4.47 8.29 22.55
N GLN A 397 -5.34 7.86 23.46
CA GLN A 397 -6.40 6.87 23.18
C GLN A 397 -7.61 7.45 22.41
N LYS A 398 -7.66 8.76 22.14
CA LYS A 398 -8.85 9.45 21.60
C LYS A 398 -8.72 9.73 20.11
N HIS A 399 -7.50 10.03 19.64
CA HIS A 399 -7.15 10.40 18.28
C HIS A 399 -6.67 9.18 17.47
N ALA A 400 -7.34 8.88 16.36
CA ALA A 400 -6.98 7.77 15.45
C ALA A 400 -5.79 8.10 14.51
N GLN A 401 -5.15 9.27 14.67
CA GLN A 401 -4.08 9.73 13.79
C GLN A 401 -2.72 9.19 14.24
N ILE A 402 -2.03 8.48 13.35
CA ILE A 402 -0.72 7.88 13.65
C ILE A 402 0.37 8.96 13.66
N TYR A 403 1.22 8.94 14.70
CA TYR A 403 2.41 9.77 14.80
C TYR A 403 3.69 9.05 14.30
N GLY A 404 3.68 7.71 14.28
CA GLY A 404 4.74 6.88 13.72
C GLY A 404 4.41 5.39 13.78
N GLY A 405 5.16 4.55 13.06
CA GLY A 405 4.91 3.11 13.02
C GLY A 405 5.92 2.35 12.17
N ALA A 406 5.65 1.06 11.94
CA ALA A 406 6.45 0.17 11.11
C ALA A 406 5.58 -0.82 10.30
N GLY A 407 6.21 -1.65 9.47
CA GLY A 407 5.57 -2.80 8.81
C GLY A 407 4.38 -2.48 7.90
N LEU A 408 3.45 -3.44 7.80
CA LEU A 408 2.21 -3.30 7.03
C LEU A 408 1.33 -2.15 7.52
N GLU A 409 1.28 -1.91 8.83
CA GLU A 409 0.46 -0.86 9.44
C GLU A 409 0.68 0.53 8.79
N VAL A 410 1.94 0.92 8.57
CA VAL A 410 2.26 2.17 7.85
C VAL A 410 1.98 2.04 6.35
N LYS A 411 2.32 0.88 5.76
CA LYS A 411 2.20 0.65 4.31
C LYS A 411 0.76 0.63 3.81
N GLN A 412 -0.19 0.21 4.63
CA GLN A 412 -1.62 0.12 4.33
C GLN A 412 -2.45 1.16 5.10
N ASP A 413 -1.84 2.22 5.61
CA ASP A 413 -2.51 3.20 6.46
C ASP A 413 -3.78 3.78 5.82
N ALA A 414 -3.73 4.19 4.55
CA ALA A 414 -4.89 4.71 3.82
C ALA A 414 -6.01 3.67 3.58
N ALA A 415 -5.76 2.38 3.79
CA ALA A 415 -6.80 1.35 3.84
C ALA A 415 -7.34 1.19 5.27
N LEU A 416 -6.43 0.97 6.22
CA LEU A 416 -6.73 0.65 7.61
C LEU A 416 -7.40 1.84 8.34
N ALA A 417 -6.92 3.06 8.16
CA ALA A 417 -7.52 4.28 8.73
C ALA A 417 -8.91 4.60 8.13
N ALA A 418 -9.23 4.07 6.95
CA ALA A 418 -10.55 4.14 6.33
C ALA A 418 -11.47 2.95 6.75
N GLY A 419 -11.12 2.22 7.81
CA GLY A 419 -11.89 1.09 8.33
C GLY A 419 -11.91 -0.15 7.45
N ARG A 420 -11.01 -0.26 6.46
CA ARG A 420 -10.95 -1.41 5.55
C ARG A 420 -10.00 -2.46 6.08
N ASP A 421 -10.50 -3.68 6.24
CA ASP A 421 -9.70 -4.85 6.60
C ASP A 421 -8.67 -5.19 5.50
N VAL A 422 -7.53 -5.74 5.90
CA VAL A 422 -6.43 -6.17 5.02
C VAL A 422 -6.11 -7.63 5.28
N ALA A 423 -6.31 -8.48 4.27
CA ALA A 423 -5.95 -9.90 4.33
C ALA A 423 -4.57 -10.18 3.73
N LEU A 424 -3.74 -10.91 4.46
CA LEU A 424 -2.40 -11.32 4.08
C LEU A 424 -2.36 -12.73 3.47
N THR A 425 -1.21 -13.08 2.90
CA THR A 425 -0.88 -14.45 2.45
C THR A 425 -0.38 -15.36 3.56
N LEU A 426 0.06 -14.77 4.69
CA LEU A 426 0.55 -15.49 5.86
C LEU A 426 -0.51 -16.46 6.37
N ASP A 427 -0.09 -17.65 6.78
CA ASP A 427 -0.91 -18.57 7.58
C ASP A 427 -0.42 -18.48 9.03
N ALA A 428 -1.28 -18.02 9.94
CA ALA A 428 -0.90 -17.78 11.32
C ALA A 428 -0.50 -19.09 12.05
N ARG A 429 -1.01 -20.24 11.61
CA ARG A 429 -0.64 -21.56 12.13
C ARG A 429 0.78 -21.93 11.70
N ILE A 430 1.12 -21.73 10.42
CA ILE A 430 2.47 -21.97 9.87
C ILE A 430 3.49 -21.02 10.51
N GLN A 431 3.12 -19.76 10.72
CA GLN A 431 3.94 -18.77 11.43
C GLN A 431 4.27 -19.23 12.87
N ALA A 432 3.27 -19.67 13.64
CA ALA A 432 3.44 -20.15 15.02
C ALA A 432 4.31 -21.41 15.10
N LEU A 433 3.97 -22.40 14.28
CA LEU A 433 4.70 -23.66 14.10
C LEU A 433 6.17 -23.41 13.73
N THR A 434 6.44 -22.49 12.81
CA THR A 434 7.79 -22.09 12.40
C THR A 434 8.56 -21.43 13.54
N MET A 435 7.92 -20.50 14.27
CA MET A 435 8.57 -19.82 15.40
C MET A 435 8.88 -20.79 16.54
N GLN A 436 7.96 -21.70 16.87
CA GLN A 436 8.17 -22.72 17.90
C GLN A 436 9.26 -23.72 17.49
N ALA A 437 9.22 -24.24 16.25
CA ALA A 437 10.23 -25.18 15.77
C ALA A 437 11.64 -24.56 15.67
N MET A 438 11.74 -23.24 15.45
CA MET A 438 13.01 -22.51 15.56
C MET A 438 13.47 -22.41 17.03
N LYS A 439 12.60 -21.97 17.95
CA LYS A 439 12.92 -21.86 19.39
C LYS A 439 13.35 -23.21 19.98
N ASP A 440 12.54 -24.25 19.79
CA ASP A 440 12.81 -25.61 20.27
C ASP A 440 14.07 -26.23 19.63
N GLY A 441 14.51 -25.71 18.48
CA GLY A 441 15.76 -26.06 17.80
C GLY A 441 16.97 -25.23 18.21
N GLY A 442 16.87 -24.39 19.25
CA GLY A 442 17.97 -23.53 19.73
C GLY A 442 18.24 -22.29 18.85
N VAL A 443 17.34 -21.93 17.95
CA VAL A 443 17.49 -20.76 17.06
C VAL A 443 17.14 -19.46 17.81
N GLU A 444 18.01 -19.02 18.70
CA GLU A 444 17.89 -17.72 19.39
C GLU A 444 17.88 -16.54 18.41
N ARG A 445 18.72 -16.62 17.37
CA ARG A 445 18.92 -15.56 16.37
C ARG A 445 18.85 -16.16 14.97
N GLY A 446 18.03 -15.57 14.11
CA GLY A 446 17.91 -16.06 12.74
C GLY A 446 16.64 -15.64 12.04
N ALA A 447 16.38 -16.29 10.91
CA ALA A 447 15.20 -16.04 10.10
C ALA A 447 14.75 -17.30 9.36
N THR A 448 13.44 -17.48 9.19
CA THR A 448 12.86 -18.45 8.26
C THR A 448 11.78 -17.79 7.42
N VAL A 449 11.90 -17.88 6.10
CA VAL A 449 10.85 -17.50 5.15
C VAL A 449 10.33 -18.76 4.46
N MET A 450 9.01 -18.89 4.36
CA MET A 450 8.32 -19.94 3.63
C MET A 450 7.38 -19.33 2.59
N LEU A 451 7.44 -19.84 1.35
CA LEU A 451 6.58 -19.42 0.25
C LEU A 451 5.88 -20.63 -0.36
N ASP A 452 4.71 -20.43 -0.95
CA ASP A 452 4.15 -21.38 -1.91
C ASP A 452 4.87 -21.18 -3.27
N PRO A 453 5.65 -22.15 -3.78
CA PRO A 453 6.40 -22.00 -5.01
C PRO A 453 5.50 -21.91 -6.26
N ARG A 454 4.20 -22.24 -6.13
CA ARG A 454 3.20 -22.22 -7.20
C ARG A 454 2.53 -20.86 -7.37
N THR A 455 2.74 -19.92 -6.45
CA THR A 455 2.06 -18.61 -6.43
C THR A 455 2.94 -17.43 -5.99
N GLY A 456 4.04 -17.70 -5.27
CA GLY A 456 4.83 -16.66 -4.60
C GLY A 456 4.19 -16.12 -3.32
N GLU A 457 3.07 -16.67 -2.86
CA GLU A 457 2.46 -16.28 -1.58
C GLU A 457 3.38 -16.63 -0.40
N ILE A 458 3.70 -15.63 0.43
CA ILE A 458 4.52 -15.82 1.64
C ILE A 458 3.63 -16.39 2.73
N LEU A 459 3.87 -17.65 3.09
CA LEU A 459 3.10 -18.44 4.06
C LEU A 459 3.58 -18.19 5.49
N ALA A 460 4.89 -18.02 5.68
CA ALA A 460 5.50 -17.63 6.95
C ALA A 460 6.75 -16.78 6.74
N SER A 461 7.04 -15.91 7.70
CA SER A 461 8.22 -15.05 7.76
C SER A 461 8.55 -14.77 9.23
N VAL A 462 9.36 -15.64 9.83
CA VAL A 462 9.78 -15.55 11.24
C VAL A 462 11.19 -14.95 11.31
N SER A 463 11.37 -13.96 12.17
CA SER A 463 12.65 -13.32 12.47
C SER A 463 12.86 -13.34 13.98
N LEU A 464 13.99 -13.86 14.45
CA LEU A 464 14.29 -14.03 15.88
C LEU A 464 15.59 -13.32 16.30
N PRO A 465 15.64 -12.73 17.51
CA PRO A 465 14.51 -12.49 18.41
C PRO A 465 13.49 -11.50 17.83
N SER A 466 12.29 -11.45 18.45
CA SER A 466 11.19 -10.56 18.07
C SER A 466 10.90 -9.51 19.14
N PHE A 467 9.87 -8.70 18.92
CA PHE A 467 9.39 -7.65 19.82
C PHE A 467 7.87 -7.73 19.92
N ASP A 468 7.27 -7.30 21.03
CA ASP A 468 5.81 -7.21 21.14
C ASP A 468 5.34 -5.87 20.52
N PRO A 469 4.52 -5.87 19.45
CA PRO A 469 3.97 -4.64 18.89
C PRO A 469 3.08 -3.85 19.86
N ASN A 470 2.51 -4.50 20.88
CA ASN A 470 1.68 -3.85 21.90
C ASN A 470 2.52 -2.93 22.82
N ASP A 471 3.82 -3.17 23.00
CA ASP A 471 4.73 -2.28 23.75
C ASP A 471 4.76 -0.85 23.18
N PHE A 472 4.37 -0.66 21.92
CA PHE A 472 4.38 0.65 21.26
C PHE A 472 3.09 1.46 21.44
N ILE A 473 2.09 0.93 22.15
CA ILE A 473 0.73 1.47 22.20
C ILE A 473 0.32 1.93 23.62
N PRO A 474 -0.29 3.12 23.77
CA PRO A 474 -0.41 4.18 22.75
C PRO A 474 0.96 4.78 22.40
N SER A 475 1.91 4.69 23.34
CA SER A 475 3.30 5.14 23.25
C SER A 475 4.20 4.22 24.08
N ILE A 476 5.38 3.87 23.55
CA ILE A 476 6.33 3.01 24.27
C ILE A 476 6.92 3.68 25.53
N SER A 477 7.05 2.92 26.61
CA SER A 477 7.73 3.34 27.84
C SER A 477 9.24 3.50 27.62
N HIS A 478 9.89 4.35 28.42
CA HIS A 478 11.35 4.48 28.39
C HIS A 478 12.06 3.14 28.65
N GLU A 479 11.52 2.32 29.55
CA GLU A 479 12.04 0.98 29.90
C GLU A 479 11.99 0.01 28.71
N ASN A 480 10.83 -0.15 28.05
CA ASN A 480 10.71 -1.02 26.89
C ASN A 480 11.51 -0.51 25.69
N TRP A 481 11.60 0.81 25.51
CA TRP A 481 12.45 1.40 24.46
C TRP A 481 13.94 1.15 24.71
N ASP A 482 14.41 1.37 25.94
CA ASP A 482 15.79 1.08 26.33
C ASP A 482 16.11 -0.41 26.26
N ARG A 483 15.19 -1.30 26.62
CA ARG A 483 15.30 -2.75 26.44
C ARG A 483 15.59 -3.10 24.98
N TYR A 484 14.75 -2.64 24.05
CA TYR A 484 14.91 -2.91 22.62
C TYR A 484 16.11 -2.19 21.97
N LEU A 485 16.58 -1.10 22.55
CA LEU A 485 17.73 -0.33 22.05
C LEU A 485 19.09 -0.85 22.55
N LYS A 486 19.12 -1.47 23.74
CA LYS A 486 20.34 -2.03 24.36
C LYS A 486 20.57 -3.51 24.03
N ASP A 487 19.54 -4.24 23.59
CA ASP A 487 19.64 -5.65 23.20
C ASP A 487 20.59 -5.86 21.99
N GLN A 488 21.65 -6.63 22.22
CA GLN A 488 22.69 -6.97 21.23
C GLN A 488 22.21 -7.97 20.16
N ASP A 489 21.11 -8.68 20.41
CA ASP A 489 20.48 -9.60 19.45
C ASP A 489 19.49 -8.87 18.51
N ILE A 490 19.34 -7.53 18.66
CA ILE A 490 18.66 -6.58 17.75
C ILE A 490 17.21 -6.97 17.35
N PRO A 491 16.28 -7.14 18.31
CA PRO A 491 14.93 -7.67 18.06
C PRO A 491 14.07 -6.85 17.08
N LEU A 492 14.27 -5.53 16.99
CA LEU A 492 13.55 -4.68 16.02
C LEU A 492 14.01 -4.87 14.56
N PHE A 493 15.06 -5.67 14.32
CA PHE A 493 15.59 -5.89 12.97
C PHE A 493 14.87 -7.05 12.26
N ASN A 494 14.12 -6.73 11.20
CA ASN A 494 13.49 -7.73 10.33
C ASN A 494 14.55 -8.45 9.49
N ARG A 495 15.05 -9.58 9.97
CA ARG A 495 16.09 -10.39 9.32
C ARG A 495 15.64 -10.97 7.98
N CYS A 496 14.35 -11.27 7.81
CA CYS A 496 13.79 -11.88 6.60
C CYS A 496 13.94 -11.01 5.33
N PHE A 497 13.80 -9.69 5.49
CA PHE A 497 13.79 -8.72 4.36
C PHE A 497 14.92 -7.68 4.42
N ARG A 498 15.56 -7.48 5.58
CA ARG A 498 16.62 -6.48 5.78
C ARG A 498 17.97 -7.09 6.12
N GLY A 499 18.01 -8.33 6.58
CA GLY A 499 19.25 -9.05 6.82
C GLY A 499 19.89 -9.47 5.49
N LEU A 500 21.12 -9.04 5.23
CA LEU A 500 21.91 -9.41 4.06
C LEU A 500 23.08 -10.30 4.49
N TYR A 501 23.07 -11.55 4.02
CA TYR A 501 23.96 -12.60 4.48
C TYR A 501 24.74 -13.21 3.31
N PRO A 502 26.02 -13.62 3.51
CA PRO A 502 26.74 -14.40 2.51
C PRO A 502 26.01 -15.75 2.33
N PRO A 503 25.46 -16.06 1.15
CA PRO A 503 24.58 -17.22 0.94
C PRO A 503 25.33 -18.56 1.05
N ALA A 504 26.66 -18.55 0.99
CA ALA A 504 27.52 -19.73 0.99
C ALA A 504 27.03 -20.80 -0.01
N SER A 505 27.21 -22.09 0.30
CA SER A 505 26.90 -23.19 -0.60
C SER A 505 25.42 -23.36 -0.95
N THR A 506 24.51 -22.48 -0.51
CA THR A 506 23.14 -22.40 -1.05
C THR A 506 23.12 -21.69 -2.43
N PHE A 507 24.06 -20.78 -2.66
CA PHE A 507 24.26 -20.05 -3.93
C PHE A 507 24.70 -20.95 -5.08
N THR A 508 25.13 -22.19 -4.81
CA THR A 508 25.51 -23.13 -5.87
C THR A 508 24.32 -23.49 -6.77
N LEU A 509 23.08 -23.32 -6.30
CA LEU A 509 21.88 -23.46 -7.14
C LEU A 509 21.80 -22.35 -8.21
N LEU A 510 22.10 -21.10 -7.82
CA LEU A 510 22.19 -19.97 -8.77
C LEU A 510 23.39 -20.17 -9.71
N THR A 511 24.53 -20.60 -9.18
CA THR A 511 25.72 -20.95 -9.98
C THR A 511 25.41 -22.03 -11.02
N ALA A 512 24.69 -23.09 -10.66
CA ALA A 512 24.26 -24.13 -11.58
C ALA A 512 23.37 -23.57 -12.70
N MET A 513 22.33 -22.81 -12.35
CA MET A 513 21.43 -22.16 -13.33
C MET A 513 22.17 -21.16 -14.24
N ALA A 514 23.16 -20.43 -13.73
CA ALA A 514 24.01 -19.54 -14.53
C ALA A 514 24.84 -20.35 -15.54
N GLY A 515 25.44 -21.46 -15.12
CA GLY A 515 26.13 -22.38 -16.05
C GLY A 515 25.17 -23.02 -17.06
N PHE A 516 23.95 -23.35 -16.65
CA PHE A 516 22.92 -23.84 -17.58
C PHE A 516 22.59 -22.82 -18.68
N SER A 517 22.55 -21.53 -18.34
CA SER A 517 22.33 -20.45 -19.32
C SER A 517 23.45 -20.27 -20.35
N THR A 518 24.66 -20.80 -20.07
CA THR A 518 25.82 -20.77 -20.98
C THR A 518 26.11 -22.10 -21.67
N GLY A 519 25.27 -23.11 -21.45
CA GLY A 519 25.37 -24.42 -22.11
C GLY A 519 26.07 -25.51 -21.31
N LEU A 520 26.68 -25.19 -20.15
CA LEU A 520 27.20 -26.21 -19.23
C LEU A 520 26.05 -27.10 -18.73
N ARG A 521 26.31 -28.38 -18.46
CA ARG A 521 25.31 -29.33 -17.95
C ARG A 521 25.89 -30.18 -16.82
N ASN A 522 26.11 -31.48 -17.05
CA ASN A 522 26.63 -32.41 -16.05
C ASN A 522 28.16 -32.54 -16.17
N GLU A 523 28.86 -31.41 -16.09
CA GLU A 523 30.33 -31.37 -16.16
C GLU A 523 30.94 -32.27 -15.08
N HIS A 524 32.11 -32.86 -15.36
CA HIS A 524 32.81 -33.72 -14.42
C HIS A 524 34.11 -33.04 -13.98
N TYR A 525 34.22 -32.68 -12.70
CA TYR A 525 35.39 -32.00 -12.14
C TYR A 525 36.02 -32.80 -11.01
N GLN A 526 37.36 -32.81 -10.98
CA GLN A 526 38.12 -33.48 -9.93
C GLN A 526 38.26 -32.60 -8.68
N CYS A 527 38.09 -33.22 -7.52
CA CYS A 527 38.39 -32.65 -6.21
C CYS A 527 39.49 -33.50 -5.55
N THR A 528 40.70 -32.96 -5.51
CA THR A 528 41.86 -33.51 -4.79
C THR A 528 41.97 -33.01 -3.34
N GLY A 529 41.03 -32.15 -2.91
CA GLY A 529 41.02 -31.47 -1.61
C GLY A 529 41.16 -29.95 -1.74
N SER A 530 41.76 -29.46 -2.84
CA SER A 530 41.90 -28.04 -3.17
C SER A 530 41.84 -27.78 -4.68
N VAL A 531 41.88 -26.51 -5.10
CA VAL A 531 42.16 -26.07 -6.49
C VAL A 531 43.12 -24.87 -6.44
N THR A 532 44.10 -24.82 -7.33
CA THR A 532 45.12 -23.75 -7.36
C THR A 532 44.91 -22.82 -8.56
N TYR A 533 44.79 -21.51 -8.31
CA TYR A 533 44.71 -20.46 -9.34
C TYR A 533 45.92 -19.53 -9.21
N GLY A 534 46.89 -19.68 -10.13
CA GLY A 534 48.19 -19.01 -10.02
C GLY A 534 48.92 -19.42 -8.74
N THR A 535 49.15 -18.47 -7.84
CA THR A 535 49.80 -18.69 -6.53
C THR A 535 48.82 -18.89 -5.37
N ARG A 536 47.50 -18.93 -5.62
CA ARG A 536 46.47 -19.08 -4.57
C ARG A 536 45.87 -20.49 -4.59
N VAL A 537 46.01 -21.20 -3.48
CA VAL A 537 45.33 -22.48 -3.22
C VAL A 537 44.00 -22.21 -2.51
N LEU A 538 42.90 -22.69 -3.09
CA LEU A 538 41.56 -22.60 -2.50
C LEU A 538 41.16 -23.99 -1.99
N GLN A 539 40.85 -24.07 -0.70
CA GLN A 539 40.59 -25.34 -0.02
C GLN A 539 39.13 -25.78 -0.14
N CYS A 540 38.91 -27.08 -0.30
CA CYS A 540 37.60 -27.68 -0.10
C CYS A 540 37.37 -27.97 1.38
N TRP A 541 36.13 -27.82 1.86
CA TRP A 541 35.78 -28.07 3.26
C TRP A 541 36.24 -29.46 3.76
N LYS A 542 36.16 -30.49 2.89
CA LYS A 542 36.66 -31.84 3.17
C LYS A 542 38.19 -31.95 3.16
N GLY A 543 38.87 -31.18 2.32
CA GLY A 543 40.34 -31.11 2.33
C GLY A 543 40.88 -30.49 3.63
N VAL A 544 40.15 -29.54 4.21
CA VAL A 544 40.48 -28.95 5.54
C VAL A 544 40.18 -29.90 6.69
N ARG A 545 39.14 -30.75 6.57
CA ARG A 545 38.67 -31.62 7.67
C ARG A 545 39.31 -33.00 7.70
N ASP A 546 39.50 -33.61 6.52
CA ASP A 546 39.84 -35.02 6.33
C ASP A 546 41.13 -35.22 5.52
N GLU A 547 41.87 -34.14 5.22
CA GLU A 547 43.04 -34.10 4.31
C GLU A 547 42.82 -34.75 2.93
N THR A 548 41.56 -34.96 2.53
CA THR A 548 41.18 -35.73 1.33
C THR A 548 40.21 -35.01 0.42
N GLY A 549 40.30 -35.35 -0.86
CA GLY A 549 39.35 -34.93 -1.89
C GLY A 549 38.01 -35.66 -1.86
N HIS A 550 37.11 -35.22 -2.73
CA HIS A 550 35.86 -35.93 -3.05
C HIS A 550 36.03 -36.91 -4.24
N GLY A 551 37.20 -36.93 -4.89
CA GLY A 551 37.37 -37.62 -6.17
C GLY A 551 36.79 -36.81 -7.33
N THR A 552 36.44 -37.46 -8.44
CA THR A 552 35.73 -36.82 -9.54
C THR A 552 34.23 -36.84 -9.24
N LEU A 553 33.58 -35.67 -9.34
CA LEU A 553 32.14 -35.51 -9.15
C LEU A 553 31.49 -34.97 -10.42
N ASP A 554 30.27 -35.42 -10.67
CA ASP A 554 29.31 -34.78 -11.56
C ASP A 554 28.52 -33.68 -10.80
N LEU A 555 27.58 -33.00 -11.46
CA LEU A 555 26.78 -31.94 -10.84
C LEU A 555 25.97 -32.47 -9.65
N LYS A 556 25.37 -33.65 -9.77
CA LYS A 556 24.55 -34.27 -8.73
C LYS A 556 25.36 -34.56 -7.47
N GLY A 557 26.55 -35.15 -7.61
CA GLY A 557 27.51 -35.35 -6.53
C GLY A 557 27.99 -34.02 -5.93
N ALA A 558 28.30 -33.02 -6.76
CA ALA A 558 28.75 -31.70 -6.32
C ALA A 558 27.69 -30.91 -5.53
N VAL A 559 26.41 -31.08 -5.85
CA VAL A 559 25.27 -30.56 -5.06
C VAL A 559 25.15 -31.32 -3.74
N ARG A 560 25.12 -32.66 -3.76
CA ARG A 560 25.00 -33.55 -2.58
C ARG A 560 26.09 -33.28 -1.53
N ASP A 561 27.34 -33.34 -1.98
CA ASP A 561 28.54 -33.27 -1.15
C ASP A 561 29.03 -31.82 -0.95
N SER A 562 28.35 -30.84 -1.57
CA SER A 562 28.67 -29.42 -1.45
C SER A 562 30.13 -29.10 -1.80
N CYS A 563 30.65 -29.71 -2.87
CA CYS A 563 32.08 -29.79 -3.15
C CYS A 563 32.65 -28.48 -3.71
N ASN A 564 33.37 -27.69 -2.89
CA ASN A 564 33.96 -26.41 -3.31
C ASN A 564 34.80 -26.55 -4.60
N CYS A 565 35.66 -27.57 -4.71
CA CYS A 565 36.53 -27.75 -5.88
C CYS A 565 35.75 -27.82 -7.20
N TYR A 566 34.58 -28.48 -7.21
CA TYR A 566 33.71 -28.53 -8.37
C TYR A 566 33.19 -27.13 -8.71
N TRP A 567 32.59 -26.45 -7.73
CA TRP A 567 31.98 -25.13 -7.92
C TRP A 567 33.00 -24.05 -8.29
N TYR A 568 34.24 -24.15 -7.81
CA TYR A 568 35.35 -23.30 -8.25
C TYR A 568 35.62 -23.44 -9.74
N GLN A 569 35.59 -24.65 -10.30
CA GLN A 569 35.87 -24.92 -11.71
C GLN A 569 34.65 -24.57 -12.58
N PHE A 570 33.47 -25.07 -12.21
CA PHE A 570 32.19 -24.79 -12.88
C PHE A 570 31.87 -23.29 -12.94
N GLY A 571 32.07 -22.55 -11.85
CA GLY A 571 31.84 -21.10 -11.80
C GLY A 571 32.82 -20.29 -12.65
N ASN A 572 34.08 -20.74 -12.76
CA ASN A 572 35.05 -20.14 -13.69
C ASN A 572 34.70 -20.42 -15.15
N ALA A 573 34.18 -21.62 -15.47
CA ALA A 573 33.67 -21.94 -16.80
C ALA A 573 32.41 -21.11 -17.16
N THR A 574 31.54 -20.84 -16.18
CA THR A 574 30.27 -20.11 -16.34
C THR A 574 30.44 -18.65 -16.76
N ARG A 575 31.46 -17.94 -16.24
CA ARG A 575 31.73 -16.49 -16.42
C ARG A 575 30.67 -15.56 -15.80
N VAL A 576 31.08 -14.35 -15.41
CA VAL A 576 30.25 -13.41 -14.61
C VAL A 576 28.95 -12.95 -15.28
N GLY A 577 28.94 -12.63 -16.58
CA GLY A 577 27.75 -12.09 -17.23
C GLY A 577 26.52 -13.01 -17.18
N ALA A 578 26.73 -14.32 -17.00
CA ALA A 578 25.65 -15.28 -16.77
C ALA A 578 25.03 -15.17 -15.36
N PHE A 579 25.84 -14.82 -14.34
CA PHE A 579 25.35 -14.52 -13.00
C PHE A 579 24.57 -13.20 -13.00
N GLU A 580 25.11 -12.14 -13.61
CA GLU A 580 24.44 -10.83 -13.71
C GLU A 580 23.07 -10.97 -14.38
N LYS A 581 23.03 -11.60 -15.58
CA LYS A 581 21.78 -11.87 -16.32
C LYS A 581 20.76 -12.70 -15.53
N LEU A 582 21.21 -13.71 -14.77
CA LEU A 582 20.32 -14.55 -13.96
C LEU A 582 19.82 -13.84 -12.70
N PHE A 583 20.66 -13.00 -12.07
CA PHE A 583 20.31 -12.21 -10.90
C PHE A 583 19.19 -11.21 -11.23
N ASP A 584 19.27 -10.58 -12.40
CA ASP A 584 18.21 -9.75 -12.97
C ASP A 584 16.95 -10.56 -13.26
N ALA A 585 17.07 -11.73 -13.91
CA ALA A 585 15.93 -12.60 -14.23
C ALA A 585 15.22 -13.23 -13.00
N LEU A 586 15.93 -13.34 -11.87
CA LEU A 586 15.37 -13.72 -10.57
C LEU A 586 14.71 -12.53 -9.83
N GLY A 587 14.85 -11.30 -10.35
CA GLY A 587 14.34 -10.07 -9.72
C GLY A 587 15.16 -9.58 -8.52
N PHE A 588 16.39 -10.08 -8.32
CA PHE A 588 17.19 -9.83 -7.11
C PHE A 588 17.86 -8.45 -7.08
N ASN A 589 17.81 -7.72 -8.19
CA ASN A 589 18.37 -6.38 -8.41
C ASN A 589 17.44 -5.22 -7.97
N GLN A 590 16.26 -5.53 -7.45
CA GLN A 590 15.23 -4.57 -7.05
C GLN A 590 14.55 -4.99 -5.73
N ASN A 591 13.78 -4.08 -5.14
CA ASN A 591 12.90 -4.41 -4.02
C ASN A 591 11.53 -4.87 -4.55
N TYR A 592 11.01 -5.98 -4.02
CA TYR A 592 9.67 -6.48 -4.31
C TYR A 592 8.56 -5.60 -3.72
N GLY A 593 8.90 -4.70 -2.79
CA GLY A 593 7.97 -3.77 -2.17
C GLY A 593 7.04 -4.47 -1.20
N LEU A 594 7.53 -5.47 -0.46
CA LEU A 594 6.79 -6.29 0.49
C LEU A 594 6.68 -5.60 1.85
N VAL A 595 7.79 -5.05 2.36
CA VAL A 595 7.87 -4.35 3.66
C VAL A 595 8.65 -3.03 3.55
N SER A 596 8.48 -2.16 4.54
CA SER A 596 9.24 -0.90 4.62
C SER A 596 10.74 -1.16 4.84
N HIS A 597 11.60 -0.44 4.10
CA HIS A 597 13.08 -0.55 4.17
C HIS A 597 13.64 -1.94 3.85
N GLU A 598 12.96 -2.68 2.98
CA GLU A 598 13.45 -3.90 2.32
C GLU A 598 14.83 -3.70 1.67
N SER A 599 15.68 -4.71 1.73
CA SER A 599 17.05 -4.67 1.21
C SER A 599 17.22 -5.55 -0.03
N THR A 600 17.63 -4.90 -1.11
CA THR A 600 18.03 -5.51 -2.39
C THR A 600 19.25 -6.40 -2.20
N ALA A 601 19.33 -7.53 -2.89
CA ALA A 601 20.50 -8.40 -2.81
C ALA A 601 21.71 -7.82 -3.58
N ILE A 602 22.92 -8.27 -3.21
CA ILE A 602 24.18 -7.78 -3.76
C ILE A 602 24.87 -8.88 -4.57
N LEU A 603 25.22 -8.56 -5.82
CA LEU A 603 26.13 -9.32 -6.67
C LEU A 603 27.34 -8.44 -7.00
N PRO A 604 28.59 -8.96 -6.90
CA PRO A 604 29.76 -8.21 -7.35
C PRO A 604 29.78 -8.10 -8.88
N SER A 605 30.03 -6.90 -9.39
CA SER A 605 30.07 -6.66 -10.84
C SER A 605 31.31 -7.27 -11.50
N GLU A 606 31.25 -7.49 -12.81
CA GLU A 606 32.40 -7.95 -13.59
C GLU A 606 33.70 -7.17 -13.30
N ALA A 607 33.62 -5.84 -13.16
CA ALA A 607 34.79 -5.01 -12.87
C ALA A 607 35.37 -5.25 -11.46
N GLN A 608 34.54 -5.60 -10.47
CA GLN A 608 35.01 -5.97 -9.13
C GLN A 608 35.65 -7.36 -9.15
N LEU A 609 35.08 -8.32 -9.88
CA LEU A 609 35.61 -9.68 -9.98
C LEU A 609 36.91 -9.73 -10.79
N LYS A 610 37.04 -8.98 -11.88
CA LYS A 610 38.27 -8.88 -12.69
C LYS A 610 39.41 -8.09 -12.03
N LYS A 611 39.21 -7.51 -10.83
CA LYS A 611 40.22 -6.69 -10.15
C LYS A 611 41.42 -7.52 -9.68
N GLY A 612 42.56 -7.35 -10.35
CA GLY A 612 43.85 -7.97 -10.01
C GLY A 612 44.54 -8.58 -11.23
N SER A 613 45.34 -9.61 -11.02
CA SER A 613 45.81 -10.49 -12.09
C SER A 613 44.66 -11.36 -12.64
N PRO A 614 44.78 -11.96 -13.84
CA PRO A 614 43.80 -12.93 -14.34
C PRO A 614 43.56 -14.09 -13.37
N SER A 615 44.62 -14.57 -12.69
CA SER A 615 44.51 -15.59 -11.63
C SER A 615 43.73 -15.08 -10.41
N GLN A 616 43.91 -13.84 -9.97
CA GLN A 616 43.09 -13.26 -8.90
C GLN A 616 41.63 -13.12 -9.35
N GLY A 617 41.38 -12.83 -10.64
CA GLY A 617 40.04 -12.90 -11.22
C GLY A 617 39.40 -14.28 -11.08
N GLN A 618 40.15 -15.35 -11.33
CA GLN A 618 39.67 -16.73 -11.14
C GLN A 618 39.40 -17.08 -9.67
N VAL A 619 40.21 -16.55 -8.74
CA VAL A 619 39.98 -16.66 -7.28
C VAL A 619 38.69 -15.91 -6.88
N ASN A 620 38.45 -14.73 -7.44
CA ASN A 620 37.26 -13.93 -7.16
C ASN A 620 35.99 -14.63 -7.68
N MET A 621 36.03 -15.14 -8.93
CA MET A 621 34.97 -15.98 -9.51
C MET A 621 34.70 -17.25 -8.71
N ALA A 622 35.76 -17.94 -8.26
CA ALA A 622 35.64 -19.15 -7.46
C ALA A 622 34.97 -18.90 -6.10
N ASN A 623 35.25 -17.77 -5.45
CA ASN A 623 34.57 -17.37 -4.23
C ASN A 623 33.09 -17.03 -4.47
N LEU A 624 32.78 -16.27 -5.54
CA LEU A 624 31.39 -16.00 -5.93
C LEU A 624 30.60 -17.29 -6.16
N ALA A 625 31.18 -18.26 -6.88
CA ALA A 625 30.54 -19.53 -7.23
C ALA A 625 30.14 -20.42 -6.04
N ILE A 626 30.74 -20.18 -4.85
CA ILE A 626 30.35 -20.83 -3.58
C ILE A 626 29.59 -19.89 -2.63
N GLY A 627 29.07 -18.76 -3.12
CA GLY A 627 28.30 -17.80 -2.34
C GLY A 627 29.12 -17.02 -1.31
N GLN A 628 30.38 -16.73 -1.62
CA GLN A 628 31.33 -16.03 -0.74
C GLN A 628 31.91 -14.76 -1.40
N GLY A 629 32.64 -13.96 -0.61
CA GLY A 629 33.31 -12.75 -1.07
C GLY A 629 32.49 -11.48 -0.82
N LEU A 630 31.82 -10.99 -1.85
CA LEU A 630 31.04 -9.74 -1.83
C LEU A 630 29.53 -9.94 -2.09
N THR A 631 29.08 -11.14 -2.48
CA THR A 631 27.65 -11.39 -2.69
C THR A 631 26.92 -11.57 -1.36
N LEU A 632 25.76 -10.94 -1.22
CA LEU A 632 24.90 -11.01 -0.03
C LEU A 632 23.43 -11.09 -0.45
N LEU A 633 22.69 -12.07 0.09
CA LEU A 633 21.26 -12.28 -0.15
C LEU A 633 20.50 -12.24 1.18
N SER A 634 19.22 -11.87 1.15
CA SER A 634 18.34 -12.00 2.31
C SER A 634 17.54 -13.32 2.29
N PRO A 635 16.95 -13.76 3.43
CA PRO A 635 16.14 -14.97 3.50
C PRO A 635 15.02 -15.05 2.44
N VAL A 636 14.35 -13.93 2.10
CA VAL A 636 13.35 -13.94 1.02
C VAL A 636 13.96 -14.22 -0.37
N HIS A 637 15.14 -13.68 -0.68
CA HIS A 637 15.86 -13.99 -1.93
C HIS A 637 16.23 -15.47 -1.99
N LEU A 638 16.71 -16.03 -0.88
CA LEU A 638 17.02 -17.45 -0.76
C LEU A 638 15.77 -18.35 -0.88
N GLY A 639 14.62 -17.90 -0.36
CA GLY A 639 13.33 -18.56 -0.54
C GLY A 639 12.86 -18.57 -2.00
N ILE A 640 13.02 -17.44 -2.71
CA ILE A 640 12.70 -17.33 -4.16
C ILE A 640 13.64 -18.20 -4.99
N LEU A 641 14.93 -18.28 -4.64
CA LEU A 641 15.89 -19.20 -5.26
C LEU A 641 15.45 -20.66 -5.11
N ALA A 642 15.09 -21.09 -3.89
CA ALA A 642 14.58 -22.43 -3.65
C ALA A 642 13.24 -22.70 -4.38
N ALA A 643 12.33 -21.73 -4.39
CA ALA A 643 11.03 -21.82 -5.06
C ALA A 643 11.16 -21.91 -6.59
N THR A 644 12.12 -21.20 -7.19
CA THR A 644 12.42 -21.27 -8.62
C THR A 644 12.92 -22.67 -9.02
N VAL A 645 13.75 -23.30 -8.17
CA VAL A 645 14.19 -24.69 -8.40
C VAL A 645 13.06 -25.69 -8.16
N ALA A 646 12.22 -25.46 -7.14
CA ALA A 646 11.03 -26.27 -6.88
C ALA A 646 10.10 -26.29 -8.11
N ASN A 647 9.80 -25.13 -8.67
CA ASN A 647 8.86 -24.93 -9.77
C ASN A 647 9.51 -24.98 -11.17
N GLY A 648 10.57 -25.78 -11.33
CA GLY A 648 11.12 -26.15 -12.64
C GLY A 648 11.75 -25.01 -13.45
N GLY A 649 12.16 -23.91 -12.82
CA GLY A 649 12.75 -22.73 -13.46
C GLY A 649 11.80 -21.56 -13.68
N LYS A 650 10.55 -21.65 -13.20
CA LYS A 650 9.60 -20.53 -13.22
C LYS A 650 9.78 -19.67 -11.96
N VAL A 651 10.09 -18.39 -12.12
CA VAL A 651 10.40 -17.46 -11.02
C VAL A 651 9.10 -16.91 -10.42
N PRO A 652 8.79 -17.19 -9.14
CA PRO A 652 7.61 -16.63 -8.49
C PRO A 652 7.82 -15.17 -8.13
N GLN A 653 6.86 -14.31 -8.45
CA GLN A 653 6.79 -12.95 -7.91
C GLN A 653 6.29 -13.04 -6.46
N PRO A 654 7.08 -12.70 -5.43
CA PRO A 654 6.64 -12.83 -4.05
C PRO A 654 5.48 -11.87 -3.74
N SER A 655 4.51 -12.31 -2.94
CA SER A 655 3.39 -11.51 -2.45
C SER A 655 3.15 -11.74 -0.97
N LEU A 656 2.89 -10.65 -0.24
CA LEU A 656 2.41 -10.63 1.14
C LEU A 656 0.88 -10.39 1.23
N MET A 657 0.29 -9.81 0.18
CA MET A 657 -1.15 -9.46 0.13
C MET A 657 -1.93 -10.58 -0.55
N LYS A 658 -3.05 -11.02 0.02
CA LYS A 658 -3.94 -12.01 -0.61
C LYS A 658 -4.57 -11.40 -1.88
N ARG A 659 -4.39 -12.03 -3.04
CA ARG A 659 -4.87 -11.52 -4.35
C ARG A 659 -6.00 -12.40 -4.89
N GLN A 660 -6.95 -11.77 -5.60
CA GLN A 660 -8.09 -12.49 -6.21
C GLN A 660 -7.75 -13.17 -7.55
N ALA A 661 -6.57 -12.90 -8.12
CA ALA A 661 -6.09 -13.49 -9.35
C ALA A 661 -4.67 -14.05 -9.16
N THR A 662 -4.39 -15.19 -9.78
CA THR A 662 -3.05 -15.74 -9.90
C THR A 662 -2.14 -14.75 -10.63
N MET A 663 -0.97 -14.49 -10.06
CA MET A 663 0.06 -13.73 -10.76
C MET A 663 0.63 -14.55 -11.93
N PRO A 664 0.97 -13.92 -13.07
CA PRO A 664 1.92 -14.53 -13.98
C PRO A 664 3.28 -14.69 -13.29
N TRP A 665 4.09 -15.64 -13.78
CA TRP A 665 5.50 -15.77 -13.39
C TRP A 665 6.25 -14.48 -13.67
N HIS A 666 7.27 -14.18 -12.86
CA HIS A 666 8.13 -13.02 -13.10
C HIS A 666 8.92 -13.21 -14.42
N VAL A 667 9.56 -14.38 -14.54
CA VAL A 667 10.25 -14.90 -15.73
C VAL A 667 10.13 -16.42 -15.72
N GLU A 668 10.14 -17.07 -16.89
CA GLU A 668 10.46 -18.50 -17.01
C GLU A 668 11.89 -18.65 -17.54
N LEU A 669 12.78 -19.28 -16.76
CA LEU A 669 14.21 -19.34 -17.07
C LEU A 669 14.55 -20.23 -18.28
N ALA A 670 13.57 -20.98 -18.82
CA ALA A 670 13.69 -21.71 -20.07
C ALA A 670 14.11 -20.77 -21.24
N ASP A 671 13.53 -19.57 -21.30
CA ASP A 671 13.88 -18.52 -22.28
C ASP A 671 15.33 -18.01 -22.12
N GLN A 672 15.95 -18.30 -20.98
CA GLN A 672 17.33 -17.96 -20.65
C GLN A 672 18.30 -19.14 -20.82
N GLY A 673 17.87 -20.25 -21.46
CA GLY A 673 18.67 -21.46 -21.69
C GLY A 673 18.67 -22.47 -20.53
N VAL A 674 17.92 -22.19 -19.47
CA VAL A 674 17.80 -23.04 -18.27
C VAL A 674 16.66 -24.04 -18.47
N THR A 675 16.93 -25.12 -19.21
CA THR A 675 15.91 -26.10 -19.61
C THR A 675 15.40 -26.96 -18.44
N ALA A 676 14.16 -27.46 -18.57
CA ALA A 676 13.51 -28.29 -17.55
C ALA A 676 14.35 -29.50 -17.09
N ASP A 677 15.03 -30.18 -18.02
CA ASP A 677 15.92 -31.32 -17.69
C ASP A 677 17.10 -30.91 -16.82
N SER A 678 17.62 -29.69 -17.03
CA SER A 678 18.70 -29.10 -16.21
C SER A 678 18.20 -28.78 -14.80
N MET A 679 16.97 -28.26 -14.71
CA MET A 679 16.30 -28.02 -13.44
C MET A 679 16.00 -29.31 -12.69
N GLU A 680 15.58 -30.38 -13.36
CA GLU A 680 15.39 -31.69 -12.73
C GLU A 680 16.72 -32.33 -12.29
N LEU A 681 17.81 -32.18 -13.05
CA LEU A 681 19.15 -32.59 -12.58
C LEU A 681 19.56 -31.87 -11.29
N LEU A 682 19.27 -30.56 -11.19
CA LEU A 682 19.52 -29.76 -10.00
C LEU A 682 18.61 -30.16 -8.82
N ARG A 683 17.32 -30.40 -9.09
CA ARG A 683 16.34 -30.94 -8.13
C ARG A 683 16.80 -32.31 -7.58
N GLN A 684 17.30 -33.21 -8.42
CA GLN A 684 17.85 -34.51 -8.00
C GLN A 684 19.10 -34.37 -7.13
N GLY A 685 19.95 -33.38 -7.40
CA GLY A 685 21.04 -33.00 -6.50
C GLY A 685 20.53 -32.58 -5.12
N MET A 686 19.54 -31.69 -5.06
CA MET A 686 18.92 -31.25 -3.80
C MET A 686 18.19 -32.37 -3.06
N ARG A 687 17.60 -33.33 -3.78
CA ARG A 687 17.02 -34.54 -3.20
C ARG A 687 18.11 -35.41 -2.58
N ALA A 688 19.25 -35.57 -3.25
CA ALA A 688 20.39 -36.33 -2.72
C ALA A 688 20.99 -35.70 -1.46
N VAL A 689 21.08 -34.37 -1.35
CA VAL A 689 21.56 -33.66 -0.13
C VAL A 689 20.86 -34.16 1.15
N VAL A 690 19.56 -34.47 1.07
CA VAL A 690 18.74 -34.86 2.23
C VAL A 690 18.53 -36.38 2.32
N ASN A 691 18.39 -37.09 1.20
CA ASN A 691 17.93 -38.48 1.19
C ASN A 691 19.05 -39.53 0.97
N ASP A 692 20.25 -39.10 0.56
CA ASP A 692 21.43 -39.97 0.46
C ASP A 692 22.12 -40.10 1.84
N PRO A 693 22.55 -41.29 2.29
CA PRO A 693 23.32 -41.46 3.53
C PRO A 693 24.60 -40.61 3.62
N ALA A 694 25.20 -40.23 2.49
CA ALA A 694 26.34 -39.31 2.41
C ALA A 694 25.93 -37.82 2.38
N GLY A 695 24.65 -37.52 2.16
CA GLY A 695 24.12 -36.18 1.95
C GLY A 695 24.38 -35.20 3.10
N THR A 696 24.85 -34.00 2.75
CA THR A 696 25.23 -32.95 3.72
C THR A 696 24.07 -32.36 4.53
N GLY A 697 22.82 -32.63 4.15
CA GLY A 697 21.60 -32.19 4.83
C GLY A 697 20.74 -33.33 5.39
N LYS A 698 21.28 -34.55 5.53
CA LYS A 698 20.51 -35.75 5.91
C LYS A 698 19.74 -35.68 7.24
N SER A 699 20.10 -34.78 8.15
CA SER A 699 19.33 -34.50 9.37
C SER A 699 17.93 -33.92 9.10
N ALA A 700 17.69 -33.39 7.90
CA ALA A 700 16.37 -32.97 7.43
C ALA A 700 15.51 -34.11 6.86
N LYS A 701 16.01 -35.36 6.79
CA LYS A 701 15.26 -36.46 6.17
C LYS A 701 13.98 -36.77 6.96
N SER A 702 12.84 -36.61 6.29
CA SER A 702 11.54 -37.09 6.76
C SER A 702 11.22 -38.46 6.16
N ASP A 703 10.49 -39.28 6.91
CA ASP A 703 9.91 -40.54 6.45
C ASP A 703 8.43 -40.39 6.08
N LYS A 704 7.85 -39.19 6.28
CA LYS A 704 6.49 -38.80 5.86
C LYS A 704 6.48 -38.11 4.49
N VAL A 705 7.55 -37.40 4.14
CA VAL A 705 7.62 -36.58 2.91
C VAL A 705 9.05 -36.50 2.37
N VAL A 706 9.19 -36.60 1.04
CA VAL A 706 10.49 -36.41 0.37
C VAL A 706 10.81 -34.91 0.32
N ILE A 707 11.76 -34.47 1.14
CA ILE A 707 12.31 -33.11 1.16
C ILE A 707 13.52 -33.03 0.23
N ALA A 708 13.68 -31.93 -0.50
CA ALA A 708 14.88 -31.61 -1.26
C ALA A 708 15.42 -30.24 -0.85
N ALA A 709 16.71 -30.15 -0.54
CA ALA A 709 17.32 -28.95 0.03
C ALA A 709 18.78 -28.76 -0.40
N LYS A 710 19.33 -27.59 -0.11
CA LYS A 710 20.77 -27.30 -0.13
C LYS A 710 21.18 -26.64 1.17
N THR A 711 22.20 -27.19 1.81
CA THR A 711 22.87 -26.64 2.99
C THR A 711 23.90 -25.58 2.62
N GLY A 712 24.17 -24.67 3.54
CA GLY A 712 25.33 -23.77 3.51
C GLY A 712 25.85 -23.51 4.92
N THR A 713 27.15 -23.23 5.02
CA THR A 713 27.77 -22.66 6.21
C THR A 713 28.67 -21.52 5.75
N ALA A 714 28.50 -20.33 6.31
CA ALA A 714 29.30 -19.16 5.96
C ALA A 714 30.21 -18.71 7.10
N GLN A 715 31.37 -18.14 6.77
CA GLN A 715 32.10 -17.25 7.68
C GLN A 715 31.39 -15.89 7.68
N TRP A 716 31.24 -15.24 8.84
CA TRP A 716 30.48 -13.99 8.95
C TRP A 716 31.30 -12.90 9.65
N LYS A 717 31.57 -11.81 8.92
CA LYS A 717 32.65 -10.85 9.20
C LYS A 717 32.53 -9.99 10.48
N LEU A 718 31.54 -10.22 11.35
CA LEU A 718 31.57 -9.60 12.69
C LEU A 718 32.71 -10.18 13.56
N SER A 719 33.16 -11.41 13.28
CA SER A 719 34.44 -11.93 13.77
C SER A 719 34.99 -13.01 12.82
N SER A 720 36.23 -13.48 13.03
CA SER A 720 36.84 -14.54 12.21
C SER A 720 36.36 -15.95 12.57
N ASP A 721 35.77 -16.10 13.76
CA ASP A 721 35.28 -17.35 14.36
C ASP A 721 33.74 -17.51 14.31
N GLN A 722 32.99 -16.43 14.06
CA GLN A 722 31.54 -16.47 13.91
C GLN A 722 31.09 -17.03 12.55
N LYS A 723 29.99 -17.80 12.57
CA LYS A 723 29.47 -18.54 11.40
C LYS A 723 27.96 -18.42 11.26
N LEU A 724 27.49 -18.55 10.03
CA LEU A 724 26.06 -18.67 9.71
C LEU A 724 25.74 -20.11 9.29
N GLY A 725 24.63 -20.65 9.78
CA GLY A 725 24.04 -21.89 9.28
C GLY A 725 22.91 -21.57 8.31
N LEU A 726 22.88 -22.18 7.14
CA LEU A 726 21.82 -21.97 6.14
C LEU A 726 21.27 -23.30 5.63
N MET A 727 19.95 -23.38 5.43
CA MET A 727 19.34 -24.41 4.59
C MET A 727 18.21 -23.80 3.77
N ILE A 728 18.19 -24.09 2.47
CA ILE A 728 17.13 -23.66 1.54
C ILE A 728 16.59 -24.89 0.81
N GLY A 729 15.32 -24.93 0.47
CA GLY A 729 14.74 -26.14 -0.12
C GLY A 729 13.25 -26.09 -0.38
N PHE A 730 12.67 -27.22 -0.71
CA PHE A 730 11.25 -27.38 -0.97
C PHE A 730 10.73 -28.78 -0.65
N ALA A 731 9.41 -28.88 -0.46
CA ALA A 731 8.70 -30.13 -0.22
C ALA A 731 7.21 -30.02 -0.62
N PRO A 732 6.55 -31.16 -0.91
CA PRO A 732 7.13 -32.44 -1.35
C PRO A 732 8.01 -32.31 -2.61
N TYR A 733 8.82 -33.33 -2.92
CA TYR A 733 9.71 -33.31 -4.10
C TYR A 733 8.95 -33.26 -5.44
N ASP A 734 7.97 -34.14 -5.57
CA ASP A 734 7.29 -34.44 -6.83
C ASP A 734 6.20 -33.40 -7.16
N GLN A 735 5.55 -32.87 -6.11
CA GLN A 735 4.59 -31.76 -6.20
C GLN A 735 4.88 -30.73 -5.09
N PRO A 736 5.80 -29.78 -5.32
CA PRO A 736 6.18 -28.80 -4.29
C PRO A 736 5.02 -27.88 -3.92
N GLN A 737 4.76 -27.78 -2.61
CA GLN A 737 3.73 -26.90 -2.03
C GLN A 737 4.34 -25.83 -1.12
N ILE A 738 5.57 -26.08 -0.64
CA ILE A 738 6.33 -25.19 0.23
C ILE A 738 7.74 -25.11 -0.32
N ALA A 739 8.26 -23.90 -0.47
CA ALA A 739 9.68 -23.60 -0.56
C ALA A 739 10.09 -22.78 0.68
N PHE A 740 11.30 -23.02 1.17
CA PHE A 740 11.79 -22.44 2.43
C PHE A 740 13.24 -21.97 2.33
N ALA A 741 13.57 -21.00 3.16
CA ALA A 741 14.94 -20.62 3.48
C ALA A 741 15.05 -20.29 4.96
N VAL A 742 15.94 -20.97 5.67
CA VAL A 742 16.29 -20.71 7.08
C VAL A 742 17.75 -20.29 7.19
N ILE A 743 18.01 -19.28 8.03
CA ILE A 743 19.33 -18.81 8.44
C ILE A 743 19.40 -18.80 9.96
N TYR A 744 20.50 -19.31 10.50
CA TYR A 744 20.88 -19.24 11.91
C TYR A 744 22.11 -18.33 12.09
N GLU A 745 21.99 -17.33 12.97
CA GLU A 745 23.07 -16.43 13.38
C GLU A 745 23.75 -16.96 14.65
N GLY A 746 24.60 -17.98 14.50
CA GLY A 746 25.36 -18.52 15.63
C GLY A 746 26.34 -17.50 16.23
N ARG A 747 26.74 -17.72 17.48
CA ARG A 747 27.60 -16.83 18.27
C ARG A 747 29.09 -17.03 17.95
N SER A 748 29.96 -16.19 18.53
CA SER A 748 31.42 -16.34 18.43
C SER A 748 31.86 -17.70 18.96
N GLY A 749 32.79 -18.37 18.26
CA GLY A 749 33.34 -19.68 18.62
C GLY A 749 32.41 -20.87 18.40
N GLU A 750 31.17 -20.66 17.95
CA GLU A 750 30.14 -21.69 17.96
C GLU A 750 30.29 -22.73 16.82
N ALA A 751 29.79 -23.95 17.06
CA ALA A 751 29.92 -25.12 16.19
C ALA A 751 28.86 -25.16 15.06
N VAL A 752 28.62 -24.02 14.41
CA VAL A 752 27.52 -23.84 13.46
C VAL A 752 27.64 -24.71 12.20
N SER A 753 26.54 -25.36 11.83
CA SER A 753 26.38 -26.05 10.54
C SER A 753 24.92 -26.02 10.07
N GLY A 754 24.69 -25.56 8.83
CA GLY A 754 23.37 -25.56 8.21
C GLY A 754 22.77 -26.96 7.99
N GLY A 755 23.59 -28.02 7.98
CA GLY A 755 23.11 -29.40 7.93
C GLY A 755 22.67 -29.94 9.30
N ALA A 756 23.39 -29.58 10.37
CA ALA A 756 23.18 -30.13 11.70
C ALA A 756 22.11 -29.37 12.51
N LEU A 757 22.14 -28.03 12.48
CA LEU A 757 21.21 -27.19 13.25
C LEU A 757 19.91 -26.93 12.48
N CYS A 758 20.01 -26.43 11.24
CA CYS A 758 18.83 -26.08 10.45
C CYS A 758 18.06 -27.31 9.93
N GLY A 759 18.72 -28.47 9.78
CA GLY A 759 18.11 -29.70 9.24
C GLY A 759 16.93 -30.22 10.07
N PRO A 760 17.10 -30.52 11.37
CA PRO A 760 16.01 -30.98 12.24
C PRO A 760 14.85 -29.97 12.34
N VAL A 761 15.17 -28.67 12.40
CA VAL A 761 14.18 -27.57 12.40
C VAL A 761 13.34 -27.61 11.13
N ILE A 762 13.97 -27.71 9.95
CA ILE A 762 13.27 -27.83 8.67
C ILE A 762 12.46 -29.12 8.55
N LYS A 763 12.97 -30.27 9.04
CA LYS A 763 12.20 -31.53 9.07
C LYS A 763 10.88 -31.33 9.79
N ARG A 764 10.93 -30.77 11.00
CA ARG A 764 9.74 -30.53 11.82
C ARG A 764 8.79 -29.53 11.17
N ILE A 765 9.30 -28.39 10.71
CA ILE A 765 8.50 -27.35 10.03
C ILE A 765 7.73 -27.95 8.85
N VAL A 766 8.40 -28.71 7.98
CA VAL A 766 7.79 -29.30 6.79
C VAL A 766 6.80 -30.42 7.14
N GLU A 767 7.15 -31.30 8.08
CA GLU A 767 6.25 -32.39 8.51
C GLU A 767 4.96 -31.88 9.15
N GLU A 768 5.06 -30.92 10.07
CA GLU A 768 3.88 -30.36 10.76
C GLU A 768 3.07 -29.46 9.82
N THR A 769 3.72 -28.65 8.96
CA THR A 769 3.00 -27.75 8.03
C THR A 769 2.18 -28.53 7.01
N LEU A 770 2.72 -29.63 6.46
CA LEU A 770 1.99 -30.49 5.51
C LEU A 770 0.93 -31.37 6.20
N ALA A 771 0.88 -31.39 7.54
CA ALA A 771 -0.17 -32.04 8.32
C ALA A 771 -1.28 -31.07 8.78
N LEU A 772 -1.18 -29.76 8.51
CA LEU A 772 -2.20 -28.80 8.88
C LEU A 772 -3.50 -28.97 8.07
N PRO A 773 -4.68 -28.76 8.69
CA PRO A 773 -5.96 -28.79 7.98
C PRO A 773 -6.04 -27.80 6.80
N ALA A 774 -6.40 -28.30 5.63
CA ALA A 774 -6.50 -27.52 4.40
C ALA A 774 -7.71 -26.57 4.35
N ASP A 775 -8.66 -26.72 5.28
CA ASP A 775 -9.83 -25.85 5.46
C ASP A 775 -9.53 -24.57 6.26
N GLY A 776 -8.31 -24.41 6.76
CA GLY A 776 -7.88 -23.27 7.59
C GLY A 776 -8.12 -23.46 9.09
N SER A 777 -8.67 -24.60 9.53
CA SER A 777 -8.97 -24.86 10.95
C SER A 777 -7.72 -25.07 11.81
N GLY A 778 -7.85 -24.78 13.11
CA GLY A 778 -6.81 -24.90 14.13
C GLY A 778 -6.66 -23.63 14.98
N GLU A 779 -6.41 -23.79 16.28
CA GLU A 779 -6.10 -22.66 17.16
C GLU A 779 -4.69 -22.12 16.88
N VAL A 780 -4.54 -20.79 16.92
CA VAL A 780 -3.23 -20.13 16.93
C VAL A 780 -3.07 -19.43 18.27
N LYS A 781 -1.98 -19.73 18.98
CA LYS A 781 -1.64 -19.13 20.27
C LYS A 781 -0.39 -18.26 20.12
N PRO A 782 -0.24 -17.17 20.91
CA PRO A 782 0.98 -16.38 20.93
C PRO A 782 2.18 -17.27 21.30
N VAL A 783 3.27 -17.17 20.55
CA VAL A 783 4.51 -17.93 20.80
C VAL A 783 5.44 -17.04 21.63
N GLU A 784 5.25 -17.04 22.94
CA GLU A 784 5.83 -16.04 23.84
C GLU A 784 7.36 -16.01 23.74
N ASP A 785 7.93 -14.82 23.55
CA ASP A 785 9.34 -14.58 23.84
C ASP A 785 9.45 -14.39 25.36
N GLU A 786 9.42 -15.50 26.10
CA GLU A 786 9.91 -15.49 27.48
C GLU A 786 11.38 -15.05 27.45
N VAL A 787 11.63 -13.80 27.84
CA VAL A 787 12.96 -13.39 28.28
C VAL A 787 13.22 -14.16 29.57
N THR A 788 13.82 -15.34 29.43
CA THR A 788 14.11 -16.25 30.54
C THR A 788 14.79 -15.46 31.66
N PRO A 789 14.48 -15.69 32.95
CA PRO A 789 15.11 -14.93 34.04
C PRO A 789 16.64 -14.91 33.97
N LEU A 790 17.25 -15.98 33.42
CA LEU A 790 18.67 -16.09 33.09
C LEU A 790 19.14 -15.07 32.05
N LYS A 791 18.38 -14.84 30.97
CA LYS A 791 18.69 -13.86 29.92
C LYS A 791 18.43 -12.43 30.40
N GLN A 792 17.42 -12.22 31.25
CA GLN A 792 17.22 -10.93 31.95
C GLN A 792 18.41 -10.60 32.87
N ALA A 793 18.85 -11.56 33.70
CA ALA A 793 20.02 -11.41 34.56
C ALA A 793 21.33 -11.24 33.76
N GLN A 794 21.45 -11.87 32.59
CA GLN A 794 22.59 -11.67 31.68
C GLN A 794 22.61 -10.26 31.07
N ILE A 795 21.44 -9.72 30.68
CA ILE A 795 21.31 -8.33 30.21
C ILE A 795 21.64 -7.34 31.33
N GLU A 796 21.18 -7.60 32.56
CA GLU A 796 21.47 -6.77 33.73
C GLU A 796 22.97 -6.80 34.08
N PHE A 797 23.60 -7.98 34.11
CA PHE A 797 25.05 -8.14 34.31
C PHE A 797 25.88 -7.41 33.24
N ASP A 798 25.57 -7.61 31.96
CA ASP A 798 26.29 -6.97 30.85
C ASP A 798 26.09 -5.44 30.85
N SER A 799 24.98 -4.94 31.37
CA SER A 799 24.76 -3.49 31.53
C SER A 799 25.69 -2.85 32.58
N HIS A 800 26.15 -3.63 33.56
CA HIS A 800 27.13 -3.22 34.57
C HIS A 800 28.60 -3.49 34.15
N ALA A 801 28.87 -3.91 32.90
CA ALA A 801 30.19 -4.35 32.47
C ALA A 801 31.35 -3.35 32.73
N GLU A 802 31.11 -2.04 32.68
CA GLU A 802 32.13 -1.03 33.01
C GLU A 802 32.36 -0.86 34.52
N GLU A 803 31.34 -1.09 35.36
CA GLU A 803 31.52 -1.14 36.82
C GLU A 803 32.34 -2.38 37.20
N ILE A 804 31.98 -3.54 36.65
CA ILE A 804 32.71 -4.81 36.84
C ILE A 804 34.17 -4.66 36.41
N ARG A 805 34.45 -4.08 35.23
CA ARG A 805 35.81 -3.76 34.76
C ARG A 805 36.55 -2.85 35.74
N ARG A 806 35.89 -1.81 36.26
CA ARG A 806 36.48 -0.85 37.21
C ARG A 806 36.81 -1.50 38.55
N GLU A 807 35.96 -2.36 39.09
CA GLU A 807 36.23 -3.08 40.35
C GLU A 807 37.43 -4.02 40.22
N PHE A 808 37.51 -4.79 39.13
CA PHE A 808 38.70 -5.62 38.88
C PHE A 808 39.97 -4.77 38.63
N GLN A 809 39.88 -3.63 37.94
CA GLN A 809 41.01 -2.71 37.80
C GLN A 809 41.48 -2.15 39.14
N LEU A 810 40.57 -1.86 40.08
CA LEU A 810 40.90 -1.44 41.44
C LEU A 810 41.58 -2.58 42.22
N LEU A 811 41.06 -3.82 42.15
CA LEU A 811 41.68 -4.98 42.79
C LEU A 811 43.12 -5.21 42.29
N PHE A 812 43.36 -5.08 40.98
CA PHE A 812 44.72 -5.15 40.42
C PHE A 812 45.61 -3.97 40.85
N LYS A 813 45.03 -2.79 41.09
CA LYS A 813 45.75 -1.60 41.57
C LYS A 813 46.13 -1.73 43.05
N GLU A 814 45.29 -2.31 43.88
CA GLU A 814 45.61 -2.62 45.28
C GLU A 814 46.68 -3.72 45.41
N ARG A 815 46.72 -4.66 44.45
CA ARG A 815 47.77 -5.69 44.33
C ARG A 815 48.95 -5.27 43.43
N SER A 816 49.10 -3.98 43.11
CA SER A 816 50.13 -3.51 42.18
C SER A 816 51.53 -3.80 42.74
N GLY A 817 52.35 -4.51 41.96
CA GLY A 817 53.70 -4.95 42.34
C GLY A 817 53.84 -6.48 42.39
N THR A 818 52.77 -7.20 42.75
CA THR A 818 52.77 -8.68 42.68
C THR A 818 52.10 -9.20 41.41
N CYS A 819 51.08 -8.48 40.92
CA CYS A 819 50.39 -8.75 39.65
C CYS A 819 50.34 -7.53 38.72
N THR A 820 50.21 -7.77 37.42
CA THR A 820 50.04 -6.80 36.33
C THR A 820 48.91 -7.26 35.44
N LEU A 821 47.89 -6.41 35.26
CA LEU A 821 46.77 -6.67 34.36
C LEU A 821 47.19 -6.50 32.88
N LYS A 822 46.68 -7.36 31.99
CA LYS A 822 46.83 -7.21 30.52
C LYS A 822 45.50 -6.85 29.87
N GLN A 823 44.44 -7.59 30.18
CA GLN A 823 43.11 -7.43 29.58
C GLN A 823 42.05 -7.96 30.55
N ILE A 824 40.91 -7.27 30.58
CA ILE A 824 39.66 -7.80 31.12
C ILE A 824 38.66 -7.72 29.98
N ASP A 825 37.99 -8.82 29.66
CA ASP A 825 36.74 -8.77 28.89
C ASP A 825 35.56 -9.13 29.79
N VAL A 826 34.42 -8.49 29.56
CA VAL A 826 33.18 -8.67 30.32
C VAL A 826 32.03 -8.62 29.33
N ARG A 827 31.42 -9.78 29.03
CA ARG A 827 30.33 -9.98 28.06
C ARG A 827 29.58 -11.28 28.34
N HIS A 828 28.31 -11.36 27.95
CA HIS A 828 27.46 -12.54 28.00
C HIS A 828 27.40 -13.19 29.40
N GLY A 829 27.43 -12.42 30.49
CA GLY A 829 27.45 -12.98 31.86
C GLY A 829 28.79 -13.58 32.27
N ARG A 830 29.86 -13.34 31.52
CA ARG A 830 31.21 -13.89 31.72
C ARG A 830 32.25 -12.78 31.85
N VAL A 831 33.24 -13.00 32.72
CA VAL A 831 34.43 -12.16 32.88
C VAL A 831 35.67 -12.99 32.59
N THR A 832 36.48 -12.58 31.63
CA THR A 832 37.78 -13.21 31.34
C THR A 832 38.91 -12.24 31.65
N ILE A 833 39.77 -12.60 32.60
CA ILE A 833 40.90 -11.79 33.07
C ILE A 833 42.20 -12.41 32.59
N PHE A 834 43.05 -11.62 31.93
CA PHE A 834 44.41 -11.99 31.55
C PHE A 834 45.42 -11.15 32.32
N GLY A 835 46.38 -11.81 32.98
CA GLY A 835 47.37 -11.14 33.83
C GLY A 835 48.76 -11.80 33.84
N GLU A 836 49.73 -11.05 34.34
CA GLU A 836 51.09 -11.50 34.65
C GLU A 836 51.35 -11.31 36.15
N ALA A 837 51.71 -12.38 36.86
CA ALA A 837 52.22 -12.32 38.24
C ALA A 837 53.75 -12.38 38.24
N VAL A 838 54.42 -11.82 39.25
CA VAL A 838 55.89 -11.92 39.39
C VAL A 838 56.31 -13.37 39.70
N GLU A 839 55.56 -14.04 40.56
CA GLU A 839 55.78 -15.41 41.04
C GLU A 839 54.46 -16.20 41.09
N MET A 840 54.54 -17.54 41.19
CA MET A 840 53.34 -18.39 41.31
C MET A 840 52.52 -18.08 42.57
N ALA A 841 53.18 -17.77 43.70
CA ALA A 841 52.51 -17.37 44.94
C ALA A 841 51.66 -16.10 44.78
N ALA A 842 52.10 -15.16 43.93
CA ALA A 842 51.34 -13.95 43.62
C ALA A 842 50.10 -14.23 42.74
N ALA A 843 50.20 -15.15 41.77
CA ALA A 843 49.05 -15.57 40.97
C ALA A 843 47.98 -16.29 41.83
N LEU A 844 48.42 -17.12 42.78
CA LEU A 844 47.52 -17.79 43.73
C LEU A 844 46.91 -16.80 44.73
N GLY A 845 47.70 -15.88 45.29
CA GLY A 845 47.18 -14.81 46.17
C GLY A 845 46.23 -13.82 45.48
N PHE A 846 46.22 -13.75 44.14
CA PHE A 846 45.18 -13.06 43.37
C PHE A 846 43.90 -13.91 43.25
N LYS A 847 44.03 -15.23 42.98
CA LYS A 847 42.90 -16.17 42.99
C LYS A 847 42.13 -16.12 44.32
N ASP A 848 42.84 -16.03 45.44
CA ASP A 848 42.23 -15.95 46.78
C ASP A 848 41.50 -14.63 47.07
N ALA A 849 41.69 -13.59 46.23
CA ALA A 849 40.98 -12.32 46.32
C ALA A 849 39.69 -12.28 45.46
N LEU A 850 39.62 -13.08 44.39
CA LEU A 850 38.44 -13.18 43.51
C LEU A 850 37.10 -13.45 44.24
N PRO A 851 37.02 -14.28 45.32
CA PRO A 851 35.76 -14.54 46.03
C PRO A 851 35.03 -13.30 46.55
N GLN A 852 35.72 -12.19 46.80
CA GLN A 852 35.10 -10.96 47.30
C GLN A 852 34.24 -10.29 46.21
N ILE A 853 34.78 -10.15 45.00
CA ILE A 853 34.02 -9.61 43.85
C ILE A 853 33.03 -10.66 43.32
N ALA A 854 33.40 -11.95 43.35
CA ALA A 854 32.52 -13.05 42.96
C ALA A 854 31.22 -13.08 43.76
N LYS A 855 31.24 -12.72 45.05
CA LYS A 855 30.05 -12.66 45.89
C LYS A 855 29.12 -11.48 45.56
N LYS A 856 29.65 -10.35 45.06
CA LYS A 856 28.82 -9.20 44.67
C LYS A 856 28.01 -9.49 43.39
N TRP A 857 28.61 -10.21 42.45
CA TRP A 857 28.06 -10.47 41.11
C TRP A 857 27.67 -11.94 40.87
N GLU A 858 27.42 -12.70 41.95
CA GLU A 858 27.03 -14.11 41.98
C GLU A 858 27.79 -15.04 41.00
N MET A 859 29.12 -14.96 41.00
CA MET A 859 29.97 -15.64 40.02
C MET A 859 30.61 -16.92 40.54
N GLU A 860 30.73 -17.94 39.68
CA GLU A 860 31.64 -19.07 39.86
C GLU A 860 32.91 -18.88 39.03
N TRP A 861 34.08 -19.19 39.59
CA TRP A 861 35.37 -18.89 38.97
C TRP A 861 36.16 -20.15 38.67
N SER A 862 36.49 -20.33 37.38
CA SER A 862 37.55 -21.25 36.97
C SER A 862 38.88 -20.48 36.92
N PHE A 863 39.92 -21.08 37.48
CA PHE A 863 41.29 -20.58 37.44
C PHE A 863 42.17 -21.74 36.96
N PRO A 864 42.29 -21.95 35.63
CA PRO A 864 43.13 -23.02 35.08
C PRO A 864 44.57 -22.90 35.57
N VAL A 865 45.24 -24.04 35.76
CA VAL A 865 46.61 -24.11 36.27
C VAL A 865 47.53 -23.25 35.39
N PRO A 866 48.22 -22.23 35.94
CA PRO A 866 49.10 -21.39 35.13
C PRO A 866 50.23 -22.21 34.52
N GLN A 867 50.58 -21.92 33.27
CA GLN A 867 51.75 -22.55 32.64
C GLN A 867 53.02 -21.96 33.26
N PRO A 868 53.91 -22.77 33.86
CA PRO A 868 55.20 -22.28 34.32
C PRO A 868 56.05 -21.91 33.11
N LEU A 869 56.70 -20.75 33.20
CA LEU A 869 57.84 -20.38 32.37
C LEU A 869 59.12 -20.56 33.19
N GLU A 870 60.27 -20.59 32.52
CA GLU A 870 61.56 -20.91 33.15
C GLU A 870 61.98 -19.91 34.24
N ASP A 871 62.94 -20.36 35.06
CA ASP A 871 63.10 -19.91 36.44
C ASP A 871 63.34 -18.39 36.60
N GLY A 872 62.63 -17.80 37.56
CA GLY A 872 62.91 -16.47 38.11
C GLY A 872 62.16 -15.25 37.54
N LYS A 873 61.45 -15.28 36.39
CA LYS A 873 60.74 -14.08 35.87
C LYS A 873 59.38 -14.32 35.18
N ARG A 874 58.32 -14.15 35.99
CA ARG A 874 56.89 -13.93 35.64
C ARG A 874 56.08 -15.13 35.12
N VAL A 875 54.86 -15.25 35.65
CA VAL A 875 53.86 -16.27 35.30
C VAL A 875 52.66 -15.60 34.61
N LYS A 876 52.29 -16.05 33.41
CA LYS A 876 51.07 -15.61 32.70
C LYS A 876 49.88 -16.45 33.18
N PHE A 877 48.75 -15.83 33.52
CA PHE A 877 47.53 -16.51 33.99
C PHE A 877 46.27 -15.99 33.28
N MET A 878 45.26 -16.87 33.24
CA MET A 878 43.89 -16.56 32.82
C MET A 878 42.95 -16.96 33.96
N ALA A 879 42.00 -16.09 34.31
CA ALA A 879 40.90 -16.39 35.21
C ALA A 879 39.57 -16.15 34.48
N GLU A 880 38.63 -17.07 34.63
CA GLU A 880 37.35 -17.03 33.93
C GLU A 880 36.20 -17.17 34.95
N GLY A 881 35.47 -16.08 35.16
CA GLY A 881 34.29 -16.01 36.00
C GLY A 881 33.03 -16.11 35.17
N VAL A 882 32.07 -16.91 35.61
CA VAL A 882 30.78 -17.15 34.96
C VAL A 882 29.68 -16.84 35.98
N CYS A 883 28.73 -15.96 35.63
CA CYS A 883 27.59 -15.64 36.48
C CYS A 883 26.70 -16.88 36.67
N LYS A 884 26.23 -17.16 37.89
CA LYS A 884 25.43 -18.36 38.20
C LYS A 884 24.16 -18.41 37.34
N GLY A 885 23.94 -19.57 36.71
CA GLY A 885 22.84 -19.81 35.79
C GLY A 885 23.09 -19.42 34.33
N SER A 886 24.22 -18.82 33.96
CA SER A 886 24.46 -18.33 32.59
C SER A 886 24.93 -19.37 31.55
N VAL A 887 25.14 -20.64 31.91
CA VAL A 887 25.63 -21.70 31.00
C VAL A 887 25.05 -23.08 31.32
N GLU A 888 24.45 -23.75 30.34
CA GLU A 888 24.35 -25.22 30.33
C GLU A 888 25.68 -25.85 29.83
N ASN A 889 26.26 -26.71 30.67
CA ASN A 889 27.37 -27.66 30.41
C ASN A 889 28.12 -27.57 29.06
N ALA A 890 29.28 -26.90 29.05
CA ALA A 890 30.31 -27.04 28.01
C ALA A 890 31.66 -27.44 28.63
N ALA A 891 32.23 -28.56 28.17
CA ALA A 891 33.48 -29.10 28.72
C ALA A 891 34.75 -28.37 28.21
N PRO A 892 35.82 -28.25 29.02
CA PRO A 892 36.99 -27.42 28.69
C PRO A 892 37.86 -28.03 27.56
N SER A 893 37.95 -27.31 26.44
CA SER A 893 38.81 -27.65 25.30
C SER A 893 40.27 -27.28 25.55
N LYS A 894 41.21 -28.17 25.19
CA LYS A 894 42.66 -27.93 25.27
C LYS A 894 43.22 -27.54 23.91
N THR A 895 43.80 -26.33 23.79
CA THR A 895 44.64 -25.97 22.64
C THR A 895 45.87 -25.18 23.09
N LYS A 896 46.99 -25.30 22.34
CA LYS A 896 48.30 -24.80 22.75
C LYS A 896 48.52 -23.33 22.38
N THR A 897 49.20 -22.60 23.26
CA THR A 897 49.77 -21.27 23.00
C THR A 897 51.14 -21.38 22.33
N THR A 898 51.44 -20.48 21.39
CA THR A 898 52.81 -20.14 20.97
C THR A 898 52.94 -18.62 20.91
N THR A 899 53.83 -18.04 21.71
CA THR A 899 54.05 -16.59 21.80
C THR A 899 55.48 -16.22 21.42
N SER A 900 55.62 -15.13 20.68
CA SER A 900 56.85 -14.32 20.61
C SER A 900 56.48 -12.88 20.98
N ASP A 901 57.21 -12.30 21.93
CA ASP A 901 56.93 -10.97 22.53
C ASP A 901 57.79 -9.85 21.90
N ALA A 902 57.54 -8.58 22.31
CA ALA A 902 58.22 -7.32 21.94
C ALA A 902 57.94 -6.80 20.50
N ASP A 903 57.52 -5.55 20.31
CA ASP A 903 58.17 -4.32 20.83
C ASP A 903 57.17 -3.22 21.28
N ARG A 904 57.64 -2.21 22.02
CA ARG A 904 56.85 -1.06 22.51
C ARG A 904 57.10 0.21 21.66
N SER A 905 56.32 0.36 20.60
CA SER A 905 56.14 1.64 19.90
C SER A 905 54.64 1.98 19.79
N ILE A 906 54.31 3.24 19.47
CA ILE A 906 52.93 3.64 19.19
C ILE A 906 52.56 3.08 17.81
N VAL A 907 51.88 1.93 17.79
CA VAL A 907 51.46 1.25 16.56
C VAL A 907 50.24 1.96 15.96
N MET A 908 50.48 3.09 15.28
CA MET A 908 49.63 3.47 14.16
C MET A 908 49.78 2.39 13.07
N ASP A 909 48.68 2.02 12.40
CA ASP A 909 48.74 1.14 11.23
C ASP A 909 49.79 1.65 10.21
N PRO A 910 50.63 0.80 9.59
CA PRO A 910 51.71 1.25 8.72
C PRO A 910 51.26 2.09 7.50
N GLN A 911 50.08 1.84 6.95
CA GLN A 911 49.52 2.61 5.83
C GLN A 911 49.05 3.99 6.32
N VAL A 912 48.39 4.01 7.49
CA VAL A 912 47.92 5.22 8.17
C VAL A 912 49.10 6.10 8.62
N ALA A 913 50.19 5.49 9.11
CA ALA A 913 51.42 6.17 9.51
C ALA A 913 52.18 6.77 8.32
N ASP A 914 52.27 6.08 7.18
CA ASP A 914 52.86 6.67 5.97
C ASP A 914 51.95 7.74 5.36
N LEU A 915 50.62 7.58 5.41
CA LEU A 915 49.68 8.64 5.03
C LEU A 915 49.88 9.90 5.88
N TRP A 916 50.03 9.78 7.21
CA TRP A 916 50.38 10.91 8.08
C TRP A 916 51.71 11.57 7.66
N LYS A 917 52.76 10.77 7.41
CA LYS A 917 54.05 11.25 6.91
C LYS A 917 53.97 11.89 5.51
N ARG A 918 52.99 11.54 4.68
CA ARG A 918 52.71 12.20 3.39
C ARG A 918 51.96 13.52 3.56
N LEU A 919 50.94 13.57 4.44
CA LEU A 919 50.17 14.78 4.74
C LEU A 919 51.05 15.87 5.40
N LYS A 920 51.88 15.48 6.38
CA LYS A 920 52.86 16.37 7.02
C LYS A 920 53.88 16.92 6.02
N ARG A 921 54.44 16.07 5.14
CA ARG A 921 55.37 16.51 4.07
C ARG A 921 54.76 17.45 3.03
N LYS A 922 53.43 17.59 2.98
CA LYS A 922 52.73 18.57 2.13
C LYS A 922 52.26 19.82 2.89
N GLY A 923 52.49 19.90 4.21
CA GLY A 923 52.07 21.04 5.04
C GLY A 923 50.55 21.12 5.27
N TRP A 924 49.83 20.00 5.26
CA TRP A 924 48.36 19.99 5.34
C TRP A 924 47.80 19.73 6.74
N LEU A 925 48.64 19.35 7.70
CA LEU A 925 48.35 19.17 9.13
C LEU A 925 49.63 19.46 9.93
N ALA A 926 49.51 20.07 11.11
CA ALA A 926 50.61 20.25 12.05
C ALA A 926 50.89 18.96 12.86
N ASP A 927 52.04 18.90 13.54
CA ASP A 927 52.34 17.81 14.47
C ASP A 927 51.30 17.71 15.59
N LEU A 928 51.03 16.49 16.05
CA LEU A 928 50.19 16.27 17.22
C LEU A 928 50.88 16.86 18.46
N PRO A 929 50.18 17.64 19.32
CA PRO A 929 50.73 18.11 20.58
C PRO A 929 51.12 16.94 21.49
N ALA A 930 52.08 17.17 22.41
CA ALA A 930 52.55 16.12 23.32
C ALA A 930 51.45 15.61 24.28
N GLU A 931 50.40 16.40 24.49
CA GLU A 931 49.22 16.07 25.29
C GLU A 931 48.15 15.27 24.51
N ALA A 932 48.38 14.93 23.24
CA ALA A 932 47.41 14.22 22.40
C ALA A 932 47.31 12.73 22.74
N ILE A 933 46.18 12.32 23.34
CA ILE A 933 45.87 10.90 23.57
C ILE A 933 45.16 10.36 22.32
N VAL A 934 45.80 9.45 21.60
CA VAL A 934 45.21 8.76 20.44
C VAL A 934 44.22 7.69 20.92
N LEU A 935 42.99 7.69 20.36
CA LEU A 935 41.86 6.84 20.79
C LEU A 935 41.46 5.77 19.77
N ASP A 936 42.34 5.56 18.79
CA ASP A 936 42.37 4.49 17.79
C ASP A 936 41.18 4.35 16.79
N GLY A 937 41.37 3.45 15.83
CA GLY A 937 40.88 3.55 14.46
C GLY A 937 39.70 2.67 14.06
N ASN A 938 38.84 2.18 14.96
CA ASN A 938 37.67 1.37 14.54
C ASN A 938 36.69 2.21 13.68
N THR A 939 36.77 2.07 12.36
CA THR A 939 36.06 2.85 11.32
C THR A 939 34.58 2.47 11.16
N GLU A 940 34.20 1.25 11.52
CA GLU A 940 33.01 0.57 10.99
C GLU A 940 31.68 1.23 11.39
N ARG A 941 31.63 1.86 12.57
CA ARG A 941 30.38 2.40 13.16
C ARG A 941 29.85 3.69 12.51
N LEU A 942 30.46 4.19 11.43
CA LEU A 942 30.11 5.48 10.82
C LEU A 942 29.89 5.50 9.29
N GLU A 943 30.29 4.47 8.53
CA GLU A 943 30.00 4.44 7.08
C GLU A 943 28.50 4.38 6.75
N GLN A 944 27.67 3.92 7.70
CA GLN A 944 26.20 4.00 7.63
C GLN A 944 25.63 5.43 7.51
N TYR A 945 26.40 6.46 7.93
CA TYR A 945 25.90 7.85 8.01
C TYR A 945 26.50 8.78 6.94
N LEU A 946 27.71 8.50 6.43
CA LEU A 946 28.38 9.30 5.40
C LEU A 946 29.17 8.41 4.41
N PRO A 947 28.57 8.03 3.27
CA PRO A 947 29.26 7.28 2.22
C PRO A 947 30.43 8.08 1.60
N GLY A 948 31.58 7.42 1.37
CA GLY A 948 32.74 8.02 0.70
C GLY A 948 33.63 8.92 1.58
N THR A 949 33.49 8.87 2.90
CA THR A 949 34.44 9.48 3.84
C THR A 949 35.12 8.42 4.70
N HIS A 950 36.43 8.27 4.55
CA HIS A 950 37.22 7.44 5.45
C HIS A 950 37.65 8.27 6.67
N ARG A 951 37.41 7.75 7.88
CA ARG A 951 37.94 8.35 9.11
C ARG A 951 39.42 7.99 9.21
N LEU A 952 40.31 8.99 9.21
CA LEU A 952 41.75 8.78 9.32
C LEU A 952 42.17 8.56 10.78
N PHE A 953 41.73 9.44 11.70
CA PHE A 953 42.19 9.45 13.09
C PHE A 953 41.12 9.91 14.07
N ARG A 954 41.26 9.50 15.34
CA ARG A 954 40.55 10.04 16.52
C ARG A 954 41.56 10.20 17.66
N PHE A 955 41.61 11.38 18.26
CA PHE A 955 42.44 11.69 19.43
C PHE A 955 41.73 12.69 20.34
N SER A 956 42.16 12.83 21.59
CA SER A 956 41.66 13.83 22.54
C SER A 956 42.77 14.76 23.01
N LEU A 957 42.41 16.03 23.19
CA LEU A 957 43.28 17.12 23.63
C LEU A 957 42.54 18.02 24.64
N PRO A 958 43.27 18.74 25.51
CA PRO A 958 42.73 19.92 26.19
C PRO A 958 42.20 20.95 25.18
N GLN A 959 41.10 21.64 25.49
CA GLN A 959 40.39 22.52 24.55
C GLN A 959 41.29 23.59 23.92
N GLU A 960 42.16 24.22 24.71
CA GLU A 960 43.09 25.27 24.25
C GLU A 960 44.27 24.71 23.43
N ALA A 961 44.70 23.47 23.70
CA ALA A 961 45.71 22.79 22.87
C ALA A 961 45.12 22.38 21.50
N ALA A 962 43.86 21.90 21.48
CA ALA A 962 43.12 21.63 20.25
C ALA A 962 42.89 22.91 19.42
N ARG A 963 42.63 24.04 20.08
CA ARG A 963 42.53 25.37 19.44
C ARG A 963 43.82 25.71 18.68
N ARG A 964 44.97 25.68 19.36
CA ARG A 964 46.27 26.01 18.75
C ARG A 964 46.62 25.06 17.61
N TRP A 965 46.45 23.75 17.81
CA TRP A 965 46.67 22.76 16.76
C TRP A 965 45.80 23.00 15.50
N LEU A 966 44.56 23.48 15.66
CA LEU A 966 43.71 23.88 14.53
C LEU A 966 44.15 25.20 13.88
N GLU A 967 44.65 26.17 14.66
CA GLU A 967 45.20 27.44 14.16
C GLU A 967 46.49 27.19 13.34
N ASP A 968 47.31 26.19 13.71
CA ASP A 968 48.51 25.77 12.99
C ASP A 968 48.24 24.83 11.78
N SER A 969 47.10 24.13 11.73
CA SER A 969 46.85 23.04 10.77
C SER A 969 46.04 23.42 9.52
N ILE A 970 45.59 24.68 9.33
CA ILE A 970 44.63 25.02 8.25
C ILE A 970 45.01 26.29 7.48
N PHE A 971 45.42 26.13 6.22
CA PHE A 971 45.47 27.20 5.21
C PHE A 971 44.31 27.09 4.22
N VAL A 972 43.16 27.67 4.59
CA VAL A 972 42.04 27.97 3.68
C VAL A 972 41.46 29.33 4.06
N GLU A 973 41.45 30.30 3.13
CA GLU A 973 40.88 31.62 3.38
C GLU A 973 39.38 31.53 3.72
N GLY A 974 38.95 32.35 4.69
CA GLY A 974 37.55 32.44 5.14
C GLY A 974 37.17 31.63 6.39
N GLN A 975 37.93 30.60 6.79
CA GLN A 975 37.60 29.82 8.01
C GLN A 975 38.06 30.51 9.33
N ARG A 976 38.99 31.48 9.25
CA ARG A 976 39.67 32.05 10.43
C ARG A 976 38.73 32.67 11.47
N GLU A 977 37.67 33.36 11.04
CA GLU A 977 36.67 33.91 11.98
C GLU A 977 35.91 32.83 12.75
N LYS A 978 35.61 31.69 12.12
CA LYS A 978 34.87 30.59 12.75
C LYS A 978 35.67 29.98 13.90
N LEU A 979 36.99 29.86 13.72
CA LEU A 979 37.93 29.39 14.74
C LEU A 979 38.16 30.44 15.84
N LEU A 980 38.24 31.74 15.50
CA LEU A 980 38.34 32.83 16.49
C LEU A 980 37.11 32.93 17.41
N ARG A 981 35.92 32.61 16.90
CA ARG A 981 34.66 32.60 17.69
C ARG A 981 34.47 31.32 18.53
N TRP A 982 35.21 30.25 18.25
CA TRP A 982 35.18 29.00 19.02
C TRP A 982 36.25 29.03 20.13
N PRO A 983 35.98 28.59 21.38
CA PRO A 983 34.69 28.23 21.97
C PRO A 983 34.17 29.35 22.90
N ARG A 984 33.66 30.46 22.33
CA ARG A 984 33.21 31.64 23.13
C ARG A 984 31.74 31.63 23.56
N LEU A 985 31.00 30.54 23.32
CA LEU A 985 29.59 30.39 23.70
C LEU A 985 29.32 28.96 24.23
N PRO A 986 28.61 28.80 25.36
CA PRO A 986 28.46 27.51 26.04
C PRO A 986 27.47 26.53 25.37
N ALA A 987 26.77 26.95 24.31
CA ALA A 987 25.65 26.21 23.75
C ALA A 987 26.01 25.12 22.71
N SER A 988 27.27 25.04 22.25
CA SER A 988 27.71 23.92 21.40
C SER A 988 29.22 23.68 21.49
N LEU A 989 29.61 22.55 22.10
CA LEU A 989 30.99 22.07 22.17
C LEU A 989 31.48 21.39 20.86
N ASN A 990 30.62 21.34 19.83
CA ASN A 990 30.88 20.63 18.59
C ASN A 990 31.19 21.61 17.45
N GLY A 991 32.34 21.44 16.79
CA GLY A 991 32.80 22.31 15.71
C GLY A 991 33.30 21.49 14.51
N THR A 992 32.82 21.80 13.31
CA THR A 992 33.32 21.19 12.06
C THR A 992 34.13 22.21 11.27
N PHE A 993 35.36 21.85 10.93
CA PHE A 993 36.33 22.64 10.18
C PHE A 993 36.78 21.86 8.94
N THR A 994 37.09 22.55 7.84
CA THR A 994 37.53 21.91 6.59
C THR A 994 38.90 22.45 6.20
N ALA A 995 39.86 21.54 6.01
CA ALA A 995 41.20 21.85 5.55
C ALA A 995 41.30 21.74 4.01
N ALA A 996 42.43 22.15 3.44
CA ALA A 996 42.68 22.02 2.01
C ALA A 996 42.65 20.55 1.57
N ASN A 997 42.24 20.30 0.31
CA ASN A 997 42.22 18.98 -0.33
C ASN A 997 41.40 17.90 0.40
N ASN A 998 40.14 18.22 0.71
CA ASN A 998 39.09 17.28 1.13
C ASN A 998 39.29 16.58 2.49
N CYS A 999 40.12 17.13 3.36
CA CYS A 999 40.18 16.74 4.77
C CYS A 999 39.18 17.55 5.62
N THR A 1000 38.35 16.87 6.40
CA THR A 1000 37.39 17.48 7.33
C THR A 1000 37.76 17.10 8.75
N VAL A 1001 37.85 18.08 9.64
CA VAL A 1001 38.11 17.89 11.07
C VAL A 1001 36.82 18.18 11.84
N ILE A 1002 36.30 17.19 12.54
CA ILE A 1002 35.20 17.35 13.50
C ILE A 1002 35.80 17.35 14.88
N VAL A 1003 35.48 18.37 15.68
CA VAL A 1003 35.80 18.42 17.11
C VAL A 1003 34.50 18.31 17.90
N SER A 1004 34.51 17.50 18.95
CA SER A 1004 33.41 17.35 19.90
C SER A 1004 33.93 17.35 21.33
N GLY A 1005 33.47 18.29 22.15
CA GLY A 1005 33.76 18.29 23.59
C GLY A 1005 33.17 17.06 24.28
N VAL A 1006 33.95 16.47 25.18
CA VAL A 1006 33.50 15.32 25.99
C VAL A 1006 33.00 15.80 27.34
N ASN A 1007 33.86 16.47 28.11
CA ASN A 1007 33.61 16.92 29.48
C ASN A 1007 33.94 18.42 29.69
N GLY A 1008 33.69 19.27 28.69
CA GLY A 1008 33.95 20.72 28.76
C GLY A 1008 35.43 21.12 28.57
N GLU A 1009 36.32 20.61 29.41
CA GLU A 1009 37.77 20.95 29.40
C GLU A 1009 38.56 20.21 28.30
N THR A 1010 38.12 19.00 27.96
CA THR A 1010 38.74 18.14 26.95
C THR A 1010 37.82 17.91 25.76
N VAL A 1011 38.42 17.94 24.56
CA VAL A 1011 37.74 17.76 23.28
C VAL A 1011 38.35 16.60 22.51
N GLN A 1012 37.49 15.83 21.85
CA GLN A 1012 37.92 14.83 20.87
C GLN A 1012 37.98 15.46 19.49
N VAL A 1013 39.09 15.26 18.80
CA VAL A 1013 39.35 15.67 17.43
C VAL A 1013 39.30 14.42 16.55
N VAL A 1014 38.52 14.49 15.48
CA VAL A 1014 38.31 13.41 14.53
C VAL A 1014 38.60 13.92 13.13
N VAL A 1015 39.59 13.31 12.47
CA VAL A 1015 40.02 13.70 11.12
C VAL A 1015 39.48 12.71 10.11
N PHE A 1016 38.80 13.22 9.09
CA PHE A 1016 38.24 12.47 7.97
C PHE A 1016 38.87 12.93 6.66
N GLN A 1017 39.00 12.03 5.69
CA GLN A 1017 39.33 12.35 4.31
C GLN A 1017 38.21 11.84 3.39
N ARG A 1018 37.71 12.73 2.52
CA ARG A 1018 36.78 12.32 1.46
C ARG A 1018 37.57 11.62 0.36
N SER A 1019 37.12 10.44 -0.06
CA SER A 1019 37.79 9.69 -1.13
C SER A 1019 37.70 10.48 -2.45
N ILE A 1020 38.86 10.74 -3.06
CA ILE A 1020 38.94 11.27 -4.43
C ILE A 1020 38.82 10.06 -5.38
N PRO A 1021 38.03 10.14 -6.47
CA PRO A 1021 38.08 9.12 -7.52
C PRO A 1021 39.52 8.95 -8.04
N PRO A 1022 39.95 7.74 -8.40
CA PRO A 1022 41.31 7.55 -8.93
C PRO A 1022 41.48 8.31 -10.24
N ASP A 1023 42.46 9.21 -10.31
CA ASP A 1023 42.83 9.91 -11.54
C ASP A 1023 43.25 8.92 -12.63
N GLU A 1024 42.75 9.10 -13.86
CA GLU A 1024 43.31 8.42 -15.02
C GLU A 1024 44.77 8.88 -15.24
N PRO A 1025 45.72 7.97 -15.50
CA PRO A 1025 47.11 8.34 -15.72
C PRO A 1025 47.32 8.98 -17.11
N GLY A 1026 46.98 10.28 -17.23
CA GLY A 1026 47.45 11.14 -18.32
C GLY A 1026 46.44 12.09 -18.96
N LYS A 1027 46.11 13.21 -18.28
CA LYS A 1027 45.75 14.50 -18.91
C LYS A 1027 45.89 15.67 -17.93
N ASN A 1028 46.90 16.52 -18.12
CA ASN A 1028 46.90 17.85 -17.52
C ASN A 1028 45.79 18.70 -18.17
N ARG A 1029 44.89 19.28 -17.36
CA ARG A 1029 44.00 20.38 -17.75
C ARG A 1029 43.94 21.43 -16.62
N PRO A 1030 43.97 22.74 -16.93
CA PRO A 1030 43.86 23.77 -15.92
C PRO A 1030 42.43 23.86 -15.34
N PHE A 1031 42.33 24.25 -14.08
CA PHE A 1031 41.06 24.39 -13.36
C PHE A 1031 40.14 25.46 -13.97
N GLN A 1032 38.84 25.14 -14.10
CA GLN A 1032 37.77 26.13 -14.19
C GLN A 1032 37.08 26.30 -12.84
N LYS A 1033 36.62 27.51 -12.52
CA LYS A 1033 35.99 27.84 -11.23
C LYS A 1033 34.58 27.19 -11.14
N PRO A 1034 34.25 26.48 -10.04
CA PRO A 1034 32.87 26.06 -9.79
C PRO A 1034 31.98 27.26 -9.42
N ARG A 1035 30.68 27.18 -9.76
CA ARG A 1035 29.68 28.16 -9.33
C ARG A 1035 29.21 27.85 -7.89
N PRO A 1036 28.84 28.86 -7.08
CA PRO A 1036 28.50 28.65 -5.68
C PRO A 1036 27.14 27.96 -5.48
N PHE A 1037 27.12 26.93 -4.62
CA PHE A 1037 25.89 26.37 -4.07
C PHE A 1037 25.33 27.29 -2.97
N ARG A 1038 24.01 27.46 -2.89
CA ARG A 1038 23.33 28.08 -1.75
C ARG A 1038 22.91 26.99 -0.74
N PRO A 1039 23.02 27.23 0.58
CA PRO A 1039 22.51 26.31 1.60
C PRO A 1039 20.99 26.40 1.70
N ILE A 1040 20.35 25.28 2.02
CA ILE A 1040 18.95 25.26 2.49
C ILE A 1040 18.99 25.16 4.02
N LEU A 1041 18.39 26.13 4.69
CA LEU A 1041 18.09 26.07 6.13
C LEU A 1041 16.66 25.58 6.31
N ILE A 1042 16.43 24.76 7.34
CA ILE A 1042 15.09 24.38 7.78
C ILE A 1042 14.81 25.12 9.09
N ALA A 1043 13.77 25.95 9.09
CA ALA A 1043 13.17 26.63 10.24
C ALA A 1043 11.65 26.73 10.00
N PRO A 1044 10.81 26.86 11.04
CA PRO A 1044 9.46 26.30 10.96
C PRO A 1044 8.30 27.30 10.72
N ASP A 1045 7.20 26.69 10.26
CA ASP A 1045 5.78 27.02 10.52
C ASP A 1045 5.01 28.14 9.78
N GLU A 1046 3.68 27.95 9.84
CA GLU A 1046 2.54 28.86 9.63
C GLU A 1046 2.32 29.62 8.29
N SER A 1047 1.33 29.11 7.54
CA SER A 1047 0.10 29.84 7.12
C SER A 1047 -0.09 30.43 5.70
N GLN A 1048 -1.38 30.40 5.30
CA GLN A 1048 -2.14 31.18 4.29
C GLN A 1048 -1.81 31.16 2.77
N GLU A 1049 -2.69 30.46 2.04
CA GLU A 1049 -3.44 30.90 0.82
C GLU A 1049 -2.69 31.30 -0.50
N PRO A 1050 -3.35 31.25 -1.69
CA PRO A 1050 -2.66 30.80 -2.92
C PRO A 1050 -2.78 31.67 -4.20
N LEU A 1051 -2.07 31.22 -5.25
CA LEU A 1051 -2.24 31.55 -6.69
C LEU A 1051 -1.78 32.97 -7.13
N PRO A 1052 -1.61 33.28 -8.45
CA PRO A 1052 -2.04 32.53 -9.65
C PRO A 1052 -0.96 32.23 -10.72
N ALA A 1053 -1.41 31.65 -11.84
CA ALA A 1053 -0.62 31.08 -12.94
C ALA A 1053 0.03 32.09 -13.91
N GLY A 1054 1.07 31.65 -14.62
CA GLY A 1054 1.70 32.36 -15.74
C GLY A 1054 2.30 31.43 -16.79
N ARG A 1055 1.90 31.59 -18.06
CA ARG A 1055 2.42 30.85 -19.23
C ARG A 1055 3.84 31.33 -19.60
N LEU A 1056 4.63 30.49 -20.28
CA LEU A 1056 5.10 30.70 -21.66
C LEU A 1056 6.18 29.67 -22.11
N ALA A 1057 6.11 29.30 -23.39
CA ALA A 1057 7.25 28.94 -24.23
C ALA A 1057 7.35 30.01 -25.33
N PRO A 1058 8.48 30.17 -26.05
CA PRO A 1058 8.63 29.41 -27.30
C PRO A 1058 10.09 29.10 -27.75
N GLU A 1059 10.19 28.43 -28.90
CA GLU A 1059 11.26 28.47 -29.95
C GLU A 1059 12.74 28.17 -29.59
N TYR A 1060 13.43 27.21 -30.23
CA TYR A 1060 13.79 26.98 -31.66
C TYR A 1060 15.05 27.74 -32.16
N HIS A 1061 16.10 26.98 -32.51
CA HIS A 1061 16.95 27.23 -33.67
C HIS A 1061 17.81 25.99 -34.00
N GLY A 1062 18.15 25.77 -35.28
CA GLY A 1062 19.03 24.69 -35.72
C GLY A 1062 19.61 24.92 -37.12
N LYS A 1063 20.59 24.09 -37.53
CA LYS A 1063 21.25 23.90 -38.85
C LYS A 1063 22.33 22.81 -38.69
N GLY A 1064 22.69 21.95 -39.65
CA GLY A 1064 22.09 21.66 -40.97
C GLY A 1064 23.11 21.57 -42.12
N PHE A 1065 23.36 20.36 -42.67
CA PHE A 1065 24.02 19.99 -43.95
C PHE A 1065 23.91 18.43 -44.09
N THR A 1066 23.82 17.70 -45.21
CA THR A 1066 23.09 17.74 -46.52
C THR A 1066 23.68 16.65 -47.45
N GLN A 1067 22.84 15.75 -48.00
CA GLN A 1067 22.90 15.18 -49.38
C GLN A 1067 24.12 14.35 -49.88
N ALA A 1068 24.02 13.40 -50.84
CA ALA A 1068 22.90 12.83 -51.63
C ALA A 1068 23.23 11.40 -52.21
N GLU A 1069 22.31 10.85 -53.03
CA GLU A 1069 22.49 9.76 -54.04
C GLU A 1069 22.69 8.30 -53.55
N ALA A 1070 22.25 7.23 -54.25
CA ALA A 1070 21.29 7.06 -55.38
C ALA A 1070 20.73 5.60 -55.42
N MET A 1071 19.79 5.29 -56.33
CA MET A 1071 19.21 3.95 -56.60
C MET A 1071 19.40 3.53 -58.07
N PRO A 1072 19.25 2.22 -58.38
CA PRO A 1072 18.50 1.82 -59.57
C PRO A 1072 17.47 0.68 -59.32
N THR A 1073 16.53 0.53 -60.25
CA THR A 1073 15.46 -0.49 -60.29
C THR A 1073 15.73 -1.60 -61.32
N LEU A 1074 15.00 -2.72 -61.23
CA LEU A 1074 14.68 -3.59 -62.37
C LEU A 1074 13.33 -4.31 -62.16
N GLU A 1075 12.84 -5.06 -63.17
CA GLU A 1075 11.41 -5.20 -63.46
C GLU A 1075 11.03 -6.57 -64.11
N VAL A 1076 9.72 -6.84 -64.30
CA VAL A 1076 9.08 -7.73 -65.32
C VAL A 1076 8.66 -9.20 -64.97
N ALA A 1077 7.40 -9.49 -65.34
CA ALA A 1077 6.75 -10.76 -65.78
C ALA A 1077 6.05 -11.77 -64.83
N LEU A 1078 4.95 -12.33 -65.39
CA LEU A 1078 4.07 -13.43 -64.95
C LEU A 1078 4.45 -14.75 -65.70
N PRO A 1079 3.90 -15.93 -65.31
CA PRO A 1079 2.69 -16.41 -66.00
C PRO A 1079 1.67 -17.16 -65.10
N THR A 1080 0.54 -17.54 -65.72
CA THR A 1080 -0.66 -18.21 -65.14
C THR A 1080 -0.60 -19.74 -65.13
N LEU A 1081 -1.49 -20.42 -64.36
CA LEU A 1081 -2.36 -21.52 -64.86
C LEU A 1081 -3.41 -22.03 -63.83
N ARG A 1082 -4.48 -22.65 -64.38
CA ARG A 1082 -5.58 -23.49 -63.82
C ARG A 1082 -5.80 -24.63 -64.86
N PRO A 1083 -6.70 -25.65 -64.71
CA PRO A 1083 -7.75 -25.95 -63.71
C PRO A 1083 -7.59 -27.36 -63.05
N GLU A 1084 -8.48 -27.88 -62.18
CA GLU A 1084 -9.67 -28.78 -62.41
C GLU A 1084 -9.99 -29.53 -61.06
N ILE A 1085 -11.04 -30.34 -60.75
CA ILE A 1085 -12.33 -30.77 -61.36
C ILE A 1085 -13.40 -31.09 -60.23
N SER A 1086 -14.50 -31.84 -60.51
CA SER A 1086 -15.57 -32.33 -59.57
C SER A 1086 -16.18 -33.66 -60.10
N PRO A 1087 -17.28 -34.33 -59.59
CA PRO A 1087 -18.41 -33.91 -58.71
C PRO A 1087 -18.88 -35.01 -57.68
N GLN A 1088 -20.20 -35.10 -57.39
CA GLN A 1088 -21.01 -36.23 -56.81
C GLN A 1088 -20.99 -36.51 -55.28
N GLU A 1089 -22.08 -36.91 -54.60
CA GLU A 1089 -23.56 -36.79 -54.82
C GLU A 1089 -24.37 -36.96 -53.49
N VAL A 1090 -25.73 -37.00 -53.50
CA VAL A 1090 -26.60 -36.72 -52.32
C VAL A 1090 -27.89 -37.59 -52.31
N PRO A 1091 -28.30 -38.26 -51.18
CA PRO A 1091 -29.56 -37.88 -50.51
C PRO A 1091 -29.78 -38.18 -48.98
N LEU A 1092 -30.87 -37.56 -48.50
CA LEU A 1092 -31.83 -37.74 -47.36
C LEU A 1092 -32.24 -39.21 -46.95
N PRO A 1093 -32.99 -39.50 -45.82
CA PRO A 1093 -34.24 -38.80 -45.41
C PRO A 1093 -34.84 -38.83 -43.94
N THR A 1094 -35.70 -37.82 -43.68
CA THR A 1094 -36.99 -37.70 -42.93
C THR A 1094 -37.47 -38.51 -41.66
N PHE A 1095 -38.12 -37.75 -40.74
CA PHE A 1095 -39.46 -37.94 -40.08
C PHE A 1095 -39.64 -38.33 -38.57
N ARG A 1096 -40.87 -38.07 -38.06
CA ARG A 1096 -41.46 -38.18 -36.68
C ARG A 1096 -42.49 -39.37 -36.61
N PRO A 1097 -43.28 -39.71 -35.52
CA PRO A 1097 -43.56 -39.03 -34.23
C PRO A 1097 -43.74 -39.89 -32.93
N GLU A 1098 -44.10 -39.19 -31.82
CA GLU A 1098 -44.86 -39.47 -30.54
C GLU A 1098 -45.59 -40.81 -30.24
N PRO A 1099 -46.15 -41.11 -29.00
CA PRO A 1099 -46.58 -40.22 -27.87
C PRO A 1099 -46.38 -40.70 -26.39
N GLY A 1100 -46.84 -39.90 -25.40
CA GLY A 1100 -47.25 -40.34 -24.03
C GLY A 1100 -46.59 -39.62 -22.83
N GLN A 1101 -47.15 -38.55 -22.25
CA GLN A 1101 -48.00 -38.50 -21.02
C GLN A 1101 -47.37 -39.17 -19.76
N HIS A 1102 -47.26 -38.58 -18.56
CA HIS A 1102 -47.81 -37.38 -17.88
C HIS A 1102 -47.07 -37.20 -16.49
N ARG A 1103 -47.21 -36.20 -15.57
CA ARG A 1103 -48.02 -34.97 -15.37
C ARG A 1103 -47.43 -34.00 -14.28
N LEU A 1104 -47.47 -32.67 -14.52
CA LEU A 1104 -47.68 -31.54 -13.57
C LEU A 1104 -46.69 -31.11 -12.44
N ARG A 1105 -46.65 -29.76 -12.24
CA ARG A 1105 -46.07 -28.91 -11.16
C ARG A 1105 -44.54 -28.65 -11.21
N VAL A 1106 -44.01 -27.43 -11.05
CA VAL A 1106 -44.56 -26.04 -10.98
C VAL A 1106 -43.69 -25.11 -11.87
N ALA A 1107 -44.18 -23.94 -12.28
CA ALA A 1107 -43.54 -23.11 -13.31
C ALA A 1107 -42.42 -22.18 -12.80
N GLU A 1108 -41.32 -22.12 -13.57
CA GLU A 1108 -40.24 -21.11 -13.50
C GLU A 1108 -40.38 -20.08 -14.64
N PRO A 1109 -39.76 -18.87 -14.53
CA PRO A 1109 -39.92 -17.82 -15.53
C PRO A 1109 -39.15 -18.10 -16.84
N LEU A 1110 -39.88 -18.14 -17.96
CA LEU A 1110 -39.34 -18.32 -19.32
C LEU A 1110 -38.36 -17.21 -19.74
N SER A 1111 -37.09 -17.57 -19.91
CA SER A 1111 -36.09 -16.77 -20.62
C SER A 1111 -36.21 -16.97 -22.14
N VAL A 1112 -36.87 -16.03 -22.83
CA VAL A 1112 -37.04 -16.09 -24.29
C VAL A 1112 -35.76 -15.62 -25.01
N SER A 1113 -34.88 -16.56 -25.35
CA SER A 1113 -33.73 -16.32 -26.22
C SER A 1113 -34.15 -16.16 -27.68
N LEU A 1114 -34.02 -14.95 -28.24
CA LEU A 1114 -34.19 -14.73 -29.67
C LEU A 1114 -32.97 -15.26 -30.45
N PRO A 1115 -33.16 -16.01 -31.55
CA PRO A 1115 -32.05 -16.47 -32.38
C PRO A 1115 -31.39 -15.28 -33.10
N GLN A 1116 -30.05 -15.23 -33.11
CA GLN A 1116 -29.32 -14.22 -33.85
C GLN A 1116 -29.38 -14.50 -35.35
N LEU A 1117 -30.01 -13.58 -36.11
CA LEU A 1117 -29.95 -13.59 -37.56
C LEU A 1117 -28.59 -13.02 -38.04
N PRO A 1118 -27.92 -13.67 -39.02
CA PRO A 1118 -26.64 -13.21 -39.55
C PRO A 1118 -26.78 -11.83 -40.20
N HIS A 1119 -25.69 -11.06 -40.18
CA HIS A 1119 -25.72 -9.66 -40.61
C HIS A 1119 -25.88 -9.57 -42.14
N PRO A 1120 -26.80 -8.73 -42.68
CA PRO A 1120 -27.16 -8.77 -44.10
C PRO A 1120 -26.01 -8.44 -45.06
N VAL A 1121 -24.98 -7.72 -44.61
CA VAL A 1121 -23.77 -7.44 -45.41
C VAL A 1121 -22.95 -8.70 -45.71
N ASP A 1122 -22.99 -9.73 -44.85
CA ASP A 1122 -22.23 -10.97 -45.07
C ASP A 1122 -22.71 -11.78 -46.28
N ARG A 1123 -23.93 -11.54 -46.78
CA ARG A 1123 -24.45 -12.14 -48.02
C ARG A 1123 -23.92 -11.49 -49.31
N PHE A 1124 -23.33 -10.29 -49.24
CA PHE A 1124 -22.98 -9.47 -50.41
C PHE A 1124 -21.52 -8.97 -50.37
N LYS A 1125 -20.64 -9.73 -49.70
CA LYS A 1125 -19.20 -9.46 -49.62
C LYS A 1125 -18.52 -9.65 -50.98
N GLY A 1126 -18.44 -8.55 -51.73
CA GLY A 1126 -17.78 -8.47 -53.04
C GLY A 1126 -18.44 -7.46 -53.98
N GLU A 1127 -19.75 -7.21 -53.83
CA GLU A 1127 -20.56 -6.47 -54.81
C GLU A 1127 -20.97 -5.06 -54.35
N LEU A 1128 -20.83 -4.75 -53.06
CA LEU A 1128 -21.28 -3.49 -52.46
C LEU A 1128 -20.11 -2.57 -52.10
N SER A 1129 -20.24 -1.28 -52.44
CA SER A 1129 -19.26 -0.25 -52.05
C SER A 1129 -19.18 -0.08 -50.52
N GLU A 1130 -18.05 0.42 -50.04
CA GLU A 1130 -17.81 0.55 -48.59
C GLU A 1130 -18.84 1.47 -47.90
N GLU A 1131 -19.31 2.52 -48.59
CA GLU A 1131 -20.41 3.37 -48.10
C GLU A 1131 -21.75 2.62 -48.05
N SER A 1132 -22.09 1.83 -49.07
CA SER A 1132 -23.30 1.00 -49.05
C SER A 1132 -23.27 -0.02 -47.91
N GLN A 1133 -22.13 -0.66 -47.66
CA GLN A 1133 -21.95 -1.57 -46.52
C GLN A 1133 -22.11 -0.83 -45.18
N LYS A 1134 -21.52 0.36 -45.02
CA LYS A 1134 -21.68 1.23 -43.84
C LYS A 1134 -23.15 1.66 -43.63
N ALA A 1135 -23.85 2.02 -44.70
CA ALA A 1135 -25.27 2.43 -44.65
C ALA A 1135 -26.19 1.26 -44.22
N ILE A 1136 -26.03 0.08 -44.82
CA ILE A 1136 -26.81 -1.12 -44.48
C ILE A 1136 -26.55 -1.53 -43.02
N THR A 1137 -25.29 -1.51 -42.58
CA THR A 1137 -24.90 -1.78 -41.17
C THR A 1137 -25.59 -0.81 -40.20
N ARG A 1138 -25.63 0.48 -40.55
CA ARG A 1138 -26.26 1.53 -39.71
C ARG A 1138 -27.77 1.35 -39.63
N SER A 1139 -28.41 0.95 -40.74
CA SER A 1139 -29.85 0.67 -40.80
C SER A 1139 -30.22 -0.58 -39.99
N TYR A 1140 -29.48 -1.69 -40.15
CA TYR A 1140 -29.72 -2.93 -39.40
C TYR A 1140 -29.62 -2.75 -37.87
N ARG A 1141 -28.63 -1.97 -37.40
CA ARG A 1141 -28.50 -1.61 -35.97
C ARG A 1141 -29.69 -0.77 -35.47
N LEU A 1142 -30.19 0.17 -36.27
CA LEU A 1142 -31.41 0.93 -35.95
C LEU A 1142 -32.64 0.02 -35.84
N THR A 1143 -32.79 -0.96 -36.75
CA THR A 1143 -33.90 -1.93 -36.69
C THR A 1143 -33.85 -2.79 -35.43
N GLN A 1144 -32.68 -3.29 -35.02
CA GLN A 1144 -32.55 -4.05 -33.76
C GLN A 1144 -32.78 -3.18 -32.52
N MET A 1145 -32.35 -1.91 -32.50
CA MET A 1145 -32.71 -0.99 -31.42
C MET A 1145 -34.24 -0.81 -31.31
N HIS A 1146 -34.94 -0.70 -32.43
CA HIS A 1146 -36.40 -0.61 -32.43
C HIS A 1146 -37.10 -1.89 -31.92
N SER A 1147 -36.63 -3.09 -32.28
CA SER A 1147 -37.24 -4.33 -31.76
C SER A 1147 -37.04 -4.50 -30.25
N LEU A 1148 -35.85 -4.15 -29.73
CA LEU A 1148 -35.57 -4.15 -28.29
C LEU A 1148 -36.44 -3.14 -27.52
N LEU A 1149 -36.64 -1.93 -28.08
CA LEU A 1149 -37.53 -0.91 -27.49
C LEU A 1149 -39.02 -1.31 -27.50
N ILE A 1150 -39.45 -2.13 -28.47
CA ILE A 1150 -40.81 -2.68 -28.50
C ILE A 1150 -40.96 -3.81 -27.47
N SER A 1151 -40.01 -4.74 -27.40
CA SER A 1151 -39.98 -5.83 -26.41
C SER A 1151 -40.04 -5.30 -24.97
N SER A 1152 -39.20 -4.33 -24.65
CA SER A 1152 -39.16 -3.63 -23.35
C SER A 1152 -40.53 -3.03 -22.96
N ARG A 1153 -41.29 -2.50 -23.93
CA ARG A 1153 -42.62 -1.93 -23.67
C ARG A 1153 -43.71 -2.98 -23.48
N MET A 1154 -43.63 -4.14 -24.12
CA MET A 1154 -44.61 -5.21 -23.91
C MET A 1154 -44.46 -5.86 -22.53
N GLN A 1155 -43.23 -6.04 -22.03
CA GLN A 1155 -43.01 -6.58 -20.68
C GLN A 1155 -43.56 -5.68 -19.56
N GLN A 1156 -43.61 -4.35 -19.75
CA GLN A 1156 -44.17 -3.42 -18.76
C GLN A 1156 -45.72 -3.39 -18.73
N ALA A 1157 -46.40 -4.06 -19.66
CA ALA A 1157 -47.87 -4.04 -19.76
C ALA A 1157 -48.59 -5.16 -18.98
N LEU A 1158 -47.85 -6.13 -18.40
CA LEU A 1158 -48.39 -7.41 -17.93
C LEU A 1158 -48.36 -7.64 -16.40
N ILE A 1159 -48.46 -6.57 -15.60
CA ILE A 1159 -48.67 -6.69 -14.13
C ILE A 1159 -49.82 -5.78 -13.66
N VAL A 1160 -51.05 -6.29 -13.72
CA VAL A 1160 -52.24 -5.71 -13.08
C VAL A 1160 -52.99 -6.85 -12.38
N LYS A 1161 -53.42 -6.64 -11.13
CA LYS A 1161 -54.13 -7.67 -10.33
C LYS A 1161 -55.56 -7.90 -10.86
N PRO A 1162 -56.07 -9.15 -10.83
CA PRO A 1162 -57.49 -9.43 -11.04
C PRO A 1162 -58.34 -8.99 -9.83
N PRO A 1163 -59.66 -8.74 -10.02
CA PRO A 1163 -60.62 -8.58 -8.94
C PRO A 1163 -61.02 -9.94 -8.33
N LYS A 1164 -61.80 -9.91 -7.24
CA LYS A 1164 -62.30 -11.10 -6.55
C LYS A 1164 -63.34 -11.87 -7.37
N ALA A 1165 -63.21 -13.20 -7.37
CA ALA A 1165 -64.28 -14.17 -7.23
C ALA A 1165 -63.72 -15.32 -6.37
#